data_AF-A0A6V6Z5Q0-F1
#
_entry.id   AF-A0A6V6Z5Q0-F1
#
_cell.length_a   1.000
_cell.length_b   1.000
_cell.length_c   1.000
_cell.angle_alpha   90.00
_cell.angle_beta   90.00
_cell.angle_gamma   90.00
#
_symmetry.space_group_name_H-M   'P 1'
#
loop_
_entity.id
_entity.type
_entity.pdbx_description
1 polymer ?
#
loop_
_entity_poly.entity_id
_entity_poly.type
_entity_poly.pdbx_seq_one_letter_code
_entity_poly.pdbx_strand_id
1 'polypeptide(L)'
;MSKLYCIYLAFFLFILIKPIDGFSQSKYTVLLPELDKAVPSGNTNDLRISADEKGNETNKSFFKFDFKNLPLNAKIESLGLKLYNKPNDRMSDFSIQTITVLKGSNEWTGNETSLADPKLNWAEIKNNADGPIGMAQLKKSLTSITMKLRIPDSPKPVSEFLSDGILSLAARSPEKGQDTNFFSSMTSEITMNFSKKPKLLVTYEVDPYPFREDWSQPFVNLQHTSLLNWKTNTFVVAAQLRKLQNSGNESFQEIGPTGALVIYKNQPVVFTQAVSAIKGVFLVKQLDSKGNVLWSKEVDDVAKSWPLIDEQGRLYYISRSGKLNVLDLNNSGNILLSKSLSDITNKQITTLNNNAVIGYDNTLYLPSDNGITALSAYPQLKVRWKYEQKVGEVNGPVSLSPDESKAFFINIDTRNKKSRLIVLDNLDGSVISTSDYVMNGYQNDINFYIPSPVVQNNSKVFVLNGFDNSSKLFVFDIDDKGIIIKTQFLYSGNTINTGISQPVIDAESNVFFVFNNKFSKYNALDNKADVFDKSAYLDNASILISDASSNIYATDPYSATKKIMGFKNDMNNPNSFSVDFDAAIGNTKKNLTLAPDGTLYTVTATNLIAVTASKVAENDVIIGQTNLSTNTVYRASNSISVEGINVLPSVNTVLNSVGSISFKPGFTVAKGAQVTCKTGY
;
A
#
# COMPACT_ATOMS: atom_id res chain seq x y z
N MET A 1 8.97 36.29 -39.20
CA MET A 1 9.02 35.13 -38.28
C MET A 1 9.22 33.88 -39.12
N SER A 2 10.32 33.14 -38.92
CA SER A 2 10.65 31.98 -39.75
C SER A 2 9.73 30.80 -39.42
N LYS A 3 9.41 29.95 -40.42
CA LYS A 3 8.63 28.71 -40.23
C LYS A 3 9.20 27.82 -39.11
N LEU A 4 10.52 27.89 -38.87
CA LEU A 4 11.20 27.19 -37.79
C LEU A 4 10.74 27.66 -36.40
N TYR A 5 10.52 28.96 -36.23
CA TYR A 5 10.08 29.55 -34.96
C TYR A 5 8.63 29.15 -34.62
N CYS A 6 7.76 29.07 -35.63
CA CYS A 6 6.38 28.58 -35.45
C CYS A 6 6.32 27.08 -35.13
N ILE A 7 7.23 26.26 -35.66
CA ILE A 7 7.34 24.83 -35.32
C ILE A 7 7.84 24.66 -33.89
N TYR A 8 8.84 25.43 -33.46
CA TYR A 8 9.29 25.41 -32.06
C TYR A 8 8.21 25.90 -31.10
N LEU A 9 7.46 26.96 -31.45
CA LEU A 9 6.34 27.44 -30.63
C LEU A 9 5.19 26.41 -30.56
N ALA A 10 4.89 25.73 -31.67
CA ALA A 10 3.88 24.68 -31.70
C ALA A 10 4.33 23.42 -30.94
N PHE A 11 5.62 23.08 -30.96
CA PHE A 11 6.19 21.98 -30.17
C PHE A 11 6.22 22.35 -28.67
N PHE A 12 6.50 23.61 -28.33
CA PHE A 12 6.43 24.11 -26.95
C PHE A 12 4.97 24.18 -26.46
N LEU A 13 4.02 24.58 -27.30
CA LEU A 13 2.59 24.50 -26.98
C LEU A 13 2.11 23.04 -26.87
N PHE A 14 2.58 22.10 -27.70
CA PHE A 14 2.23 20.68 -27.56
C PHE A 14 2.80 20.04 -26.29
N ILE A 15 3.96 20.52 -25.80
CA ILE A 15 4.50 20.10 -24.49
C ILE A 15 3.74 20.76 -23.33
N LEU A 16 3.18 21.96 -23.51
CA LEU A 16 2.35 22.66 -22.53
C LEU A 16 0.86 22.23 -22.54
N ILE A 17 0.41 21.50 -23.56
CA ILE A 17 -0.94 20.92 -23.68
C ILE A 17 -0.86 19.39 -23.68
N LYS A 18 0.07 18.79 -22.92
CA LYS A 18 -0.32 17.50 -22.34
C LYS A 18 -1.47 17.81 -21.39
N PRO A 19 -2.67 17.25 -21.58
CA PRO A 19 -3.63 17.25 -20.49
C PRO A 19 -2.86 16.73 -19.28
N ILE A 20 -2.98 17.44 -18.17
CA ILE A 20 -2.64 16.85 -16.88
C ILE A 20 -3.65 15.71 -16.78
N ASP A 21 -3.29 14.53 -17.28
CA ASP A 21 -3.95 13.27 -17.00
C ASP A 21 -3.66 13.02 -15.51
N GLY A 22 -4.41 13.77 -14.71
CA GLY A 22 -4.30 13.78 -13.27
C GLY A 22 -4.77 12.43 -12.77
N PHE A 23 -3.82 11.68 -12.21
CA PHE A 23 -4.04 10.68 -11.16
C PHE A 23 -4.39 9.24 -11.55
N SER A 24 -4.57 8.86 -12.83
CA SER A 24 -4.56 7.43 -13.18
C SER A 24 -3.14 6.89 -13.01
N GLN A 25 -2.94 5.97 -12.06
CA GLN A 25 -1.69 5.23 -11.90
C GLN A 25 -1.93 3.79 -12.32
N SER A 26 -1.17 3.31 -13.31
CA SER A 26 -1.11 1.88 -13.59
C SER A 26 -0.52 1.15 -12.38
N LYS A 27 -1.24 0.12 -11.94
CA LYS A 27 -0.95 -0.71 -10.78
C LYS A 27 -0.78 -2.15 -11.21
N TYR A 28 -0.06 -2.88 -10.38
CA TYR A 28 0.27 -4.28 -10.54
C TYR A 28 -0.36 -5.09 -9.42
N THR A 29 -1.00 -6.22 -9.75
CA THR A 29 -1.41 -7.21 -8.76
C THR A 29 -1.33 -8.63 -9.30
N VAL A 30 -1.41 -9.60 -8.39
CA VAL A 30 -1.45 -11.01 -8.70
C VAL A 30 -2.66 -11.64 -8.02
N LEU A 31 -3.53 -12.22 -8.84
CA LEU A 31 -4.61 -13.07 -8.36
C LEU A 31 -4.13 -14.52 -8.34
N LEU A 32 -4.33 -15.19 -7.21
CA LEU A 32 -4.24 -16.63 -7.12
C LEU A 32 -5.57 -17.23 -7.59
N PRO A 33 -5.57 -18.44 -8.18
CA PRO A 33 -6.82 -19.09 -8.51
C PRO A 33 -7.61 -19.40 -7.23
N GLU A 34 -8.91 -19.16 -7.28
CA GLU A 34 -9.84 -19.73 -6.30
C GLU A 34 -9.78 -21.25 -6.36
N LEU A 35 -9.72 -21.75 -7.59
CA LEU A 35 -9.73 -23.14 -7.97
C LEU A 35 -8.84 -23.34 -9.20
N ASP A 36 -8.00 -24.36 -9.15
CA ASP A 36 -7.24 -24.86 -10.29
C ASP A 36 -7.21 -26.39 -10.27
N LYS A 37 -7.44 -27.02 -11.42
CA LYS A 37 -7.57 -28.48 -11.50
C LYS A 37 -7.26 -29.03 -12.89
N ALA A 38 -6.60 -30.18 -12.95
CA ALA A 38 -6.52 -30.98 -14.17
C ALA A 38 -7.71 -31.93 -14.29
N VAL A 39 -8.31 -32.01 -15.48
CA VAL A 39 -9.38 -32.95 -15.80
C VAL A 39 -8.97 -33.81 -17.01
N PRO A 40 -9.02 -35.15 -16.90
CA PRO A 40 -9.25 -35.93 -15.68
C PRO A 40 -8.16 -35.71 -14.62
N SER A 41 -8.50 -35.89 -13.35
CA SER A 41 -7.53 -35.77 -12.25
C SER A 41 -6.45 -36.87 -12.34
N GLY A 42 -5.19 -36.48 -12.17
CA GLY A 42 -4.08 -37.42 -11.98
C GLY A 42 -3.78 -37.68 -10.50
N ASN A 43 -2.89 -38.62 -10.23
CA ASN A 43 -2.50 -39.00 -8.85
C ASN A 43 -1.65 -37.93 -8.14
N THR A 44 -0.97 -37.06 -8.89
CA THR A 44 0.00 -36.09 -8.34
C THR A 44 -0.62 -34.74 -7.97
N ASN A 45 -1.90 -34.52 -8.30
CA ASN A 45 -2.59 -33.23 -8.21
C ASN A 45 -1.91 -32.10 -9.02
N ASP A 46 -1.05 -32.43 -9.96
CA ASP A 46 -0.45 -31.49 -10.89
C ASP A 46 -1.47 -30.98 -11.90
N LEU A 47 -1.22 -29.78 -12.42
CA LEU A 47 -1.95 -29.25 -13.56
C LEU A 47 -1.39 -29.86 -14.84
N ARG A 48 -2.00 -30.96 -15.27
CA ARG A 48 -1.61 -31.70 -16.46
C ARG A 48 -2.33 -31.21 -17.71
N ILE A 49 -1.58 -31.14 -18.80
CA ILE A 49 -2.07 -30.84 -20.14
C ILE A 49 -1.50 -31.89 -21.08
N SER A 50 -2.36 -32.62 -21.81
CA SER A 50 -1.89 -33.62 -22.76
C SER A 50 -2.86 -33.88 -23.91
N ALA A 51 -2.31 -34.37 -25.02
CA ALA A 51 -3.05 -34.87 -26.16
C ALA A 51 -2.49 -36.22 -26.63
N ASP A 52 -3.35 -37.08 -27.18
CA ASP A 52 -2.92 -38.35 -27.77
C ASP A 52 -2.18 -38.15 -29.11
N GLU A 53 -1.66 -39.23 -29.69
CA GLU A 53 -0.97 -39.23 -30.99
C GLU A 53 -1.86 -38.76 -32.16
N LYS A 54 -3.19 -38.74 -31.97
CA LYS A 54 -4.14 -38.23 -32.96
C LYS A 54 -4.42 -36.74 -32.78
N GLY A 55 -3.99 -36.15 -31.67
CA GLY A 55 -4.23 -34.76 -31.28
C GLY A 55 -5.52 -34.56 -30.50
N ASN A 56 -6.17 -35.63 -30.06
CA ASN A 56 -7.32 -35.55 -29.17
C ASN A 56 -6.83 -35.25 -27.76
N GLU A 57 -7.47 -34.27 -27.12
CA GLU A 57 -7.11 -33.86 -25.78
C GLU A 57 -7.45 -34.96 -24.77
N THR A 58 -6.45 -35.35 -23.98
CA THR A 58 -6.60 -36.37 -22.94
C THR A 58 -6.64 -35.75 -21.55
N ASN A 59 -5.98 -34.60 -21.35
CA ASN A 59 -6.05 -33.81 -20.13
C ASN A 59 -6.07 -32.30 -20.45
N LYS A 60 -6.85 -31.53 -19.69
CA LYS A 60 -6.84 -30.06 -19.67
C LYS A 60 -6.67 -29.56 -18.25
N SER A 61 -6.05 -28.40 -18.09
CA SER A 61 -5.98 -27.70 -16.80
C SER A 61 -6.89 -26.50 -16.79
N PHE A 62 -7.70 -26.37 -15.74
CA PHE A 62 -8.71 -25.32 -15.58
C PHE A 62 -8.34 -24.41 -14.42
N PHE A 63 -8.71 -23.13 -14.53
CA PHE A 63 -8.39 -22.10 -13.54
C PHE A 63 -9.59 -21.16 -13.37
N LYS A 64 -9.90 -20.79 -12.13
CA LYS A 64 -10.94 -19.82 -11.78
C LYS A 64 -10.32 -18.69 -10.98
N PHE A 65 -10.40 -17.46 -11.47
CA PHE A 65 -9.88 -16.27 -10.80
C PHE A 65 -11.01 -15.31 -10.44
N ASP A 66 -11.00 -14.80 -9.21
CA ASP A 66 -11.98 -13.82 -8.72
C ASP A 66 -11.39 -12.41 -8.69
N PHE A 67 -12.02 -11.52 -9.44
CA PHE A 67 -11.65 -10.11 -9.54
C PHE A 67 -12.38 -9.22 -8.54
N LYS A 68 -13.33 -9.74 -7.75
CA LYS A 68 -14.13 -8.94 -6.80
C LYS A 68 -13.32 -8.29 -5.68
N ASN A 69 -12.10 -8.78 -5.44
CA ASN A 69 -11.20 -8.23 -4.43
C ASN A 69 -10.29 -7.12 -4.97
N LEU A 70 -10.37 -6.82 -6.27
CA LEU A 70 -9.69 -5.66 -6.82
C LEU A 70 -10.32 -4.35 -6.31
N PRO A 71 -9.53 -3.27 -6.30
CA PRO A 71 -10.01 -1.93 -5.99
C PRO A 71 -11.28 -1.55 -6.76
N LEU A 72 -12.13 -0.76 -6.12
CA LEU A 72 -13.35 -0.25 -6.75
C LEU A 72 -12.96 0.60 -7.96
N ASN A 73 -13.69 0.47 -9.08
CA ASN A 73 -13.42 1.18 -10.33
C ASN A 73 -12.07 0.83 -11.00
N ALA A 74 -11.43 -0.29 -10.65
CA ALA A 74 -10.28 -0.79 -11.38
C ALA A 74 -10.64 -1.05 -12.86
N LYS A 75 -9.92 -0.39 -13.76
CA LYS A 75 -9.95 -0.60 -15.21
C LYS A 75 -8.79 -1.50 -15.57
N ILE A 76 -9.07 -2.72 -15.98
CA ILE A 76 -8.04 -3.71 -16.27
C ILE A 76 -7.40 -3.34 -17.60
N GLU A 77 -6.08 -3.13 -17.62
CA GLU A 77 -5.31 -2.83 -18.84
C GLU A 77 -4.86 -4.11 -19.53
N SER A 78 -4.34 -5.07 -18.75
CA SER A 78 -3.84 -6.32 -19.31
C SER A 78 -3.84 -7.46 -18.31
N LEU A 79 -3.95 -8.68 -18.85
CA LEU A 79 -3.91 -9.92 -18.09
C LEU A 79 -2.80 -10.83 -18.60
N GLY A 80 -2.10 -11.50 -17.68
CA GLY A 80 -1.06 -12.48 -17.99
C GLY A 80 -1.20 -13.73 -17.13
N LEU A 81 -1.41 -14.91 -17.73
CA LEU A 81 -1.39 -16.17 -16.98
C LEU A 81 0.04 -16.69 -16.86
N LYS A 82 0.56 -16.78 -15.63
CA LYS A 82 1.86 -17.39 -15.33
C LYS A 82 1.66 -18.79 -14.78
N LEU A 83 2.29 -19.77 -15.43
CA LEU A 83 2.30 -21.17 -15.02
C LEU A 83 3.73 -21.63 -14.76
N TYR A 84 3.94 -22.40 -13.71
CA TYR A 84 5.25 -22.90 -13.32
C TYR A 84 5.40 -24.36 -13.75
N ASN A 85 6.39 -24.63 -14.59
CA ASN A 85 6.61 -25.92 -15.21
C ASN A 85 7.16 -26.93 -14.18
N LYS A 86 6.64 -28.16 -14.22
CA LYS A 86 7.25 -29.33 -13.62
C LYS A 86 7.86 -30.15 -14.75
N PRO A 87 9.19 -30.05 -14.97
CA PRO A 87 9.84 -30.84 -16.00
C PRO A 87 9.47 -32.31 -15.85
N ASN A 88 9.10 -32.95 -16.96
CA ASN A 88 8.86 -34.38 -17.03
C ASN A 88 9.83 -35.00 -18.03
N ASP A 89 10.11 -36.29 -17.86
CA ASP A 89 11.10 -37.00 -18.68
C ASP A 89 10.67 -37.16 -20.14
N ARG A 90 9.38 -36.96 -20.43
CA ARG A 90 8.79 -37.06 -21.77
C ARG A 90 9.01 -35.82 -22.63
N MET A 91 9.37 -34.69 -22.02
CA MET A 91 9.70 -33.47 -22.74
C MET A 91 11.17 -33.52 -23.20
N SER A 92 11.40 -33.32 -24.49
CA SER A 92 12.76 -33.26 -25.06
C SER A 92 13.36 -31.87 -24.85
N ASP A 93 14.69 -31.80 -24.68
CA ASP A 93 15.42 -30.52 -24.57
C ASP A 93 15.27 -29.64 -25.82
N PHE A 94 14.93 -30.25 -26.96
CA PHE A 94 14.76 -29.58 -28.24
C PHE A 94 13.30 -29.38 -28.65
N SER A 95 12.33 -29.96 -27.94
CA SER A 95 10.91 -29.79 -28.26
C SER A 95 10.40 -28.45 -27.74
N ILE A 96 9.75 -27.70 -28.64
CA ILE A 96 8.94 -26.54 -28.28
C ILE A 96 7.49 -27.01 -28.27
N GLN A 97 6.84 -26.92 -27.12
CA GLN A 97 5.40 -27.18 -27.02
C GLN A 97 4.66 -25.85 -26.98
N THR A 98 3.60 -25.73 -27.77
CA THR A 98 2.71 -24.58 -27.65
C THR A 98 1.69 -24.83 -26.54
N ILE A 99 1.44 -23.88 -25.66
CA ILE A 99 0.34 -23.93 -24.68
C ILE A 99 -0.64 -22.84 -25.08
N THR A 100 -1.92 -23.19 -25.15
CA THR A 100 -3.00 -22.27 -25.52
C THR A 100 -4.02 -22.17 -24.39
N VAL A 101 -4.60 -20.98 -24.22
CA VAL A 101 -5.57 -20.68 -23.16
C VAL A 101 -6.90 -20.27 -23.79
N LEU A 102 -8.00 -20.79 -23.25
CA LEU A 102 -9.38 -20.47 -23.64
C LEU A 102 -10.12 -19.82 -22.48
N LYS A 103 -11.05 -18.91 -22.76
CA LYS A 103 -11.99 -18.31 -21.80
C LYS A 103 -13.34 -19.02 -21.89
N GLY A 104 -14.06 -19.23 -20.79
CA GLY A 104 -15.44 -19.69 -20.89
C GLY A 104 -16.31 -19.36 -19.69
N SER A 105 -17.44 -20.08 -19.58
CA SER A 105 -18.43 -19.84 -18.53
C SER A 105 -17.94 -20.29 -17.16
N ASN A 106 -18.50 -19.67 -16.12
CA ASN A 106 -18.11 -19.91 -14.73
C ASN A 106 -18.94 -21.02 -14.04
N GLU A 107 -19.59 -21.90 -14.81
CA GLU A 107 -20.51 -22.95 -14.32
C GLU A 107 -19.82 -24.16 -13.69
N TRP A 108 -18.54 -24.38 -14.00
CA TRP A 108 -17.77 -25.51 -13.46
C TRP A 108 -17.40 -25.28 -11.99
N THR A 109 -17.39 -26.36 -11.21
CA THR A 109 -17.23 -26.33 -9.75
C THR A 109 -15.91 -26.90 -9.26
N GLY A 110 -15.15 -27.57 -10.13
CA GLY A 110 -13.95 -28.32 -9.76
C GLY A 110 -14.23 -29.77 -9.36
N ASN A 111 -15.49 -30.20 -9.34
CA ASN A 111 -15.86 -31.58 -9.07
C ASN A 111 -15.88 -32.44 -10.34
N GLU A 112 -15.77 -31.81 -11.51
CA GLU A 112 -15.76 -32.49 -12.81
C GLU A 112 -14.55 -33.44 -12.89
N THR A 113 -14.79 -34.64 -13.42
CA THR A 113 -13.79 -35.71 -13.52
C THR A 113 -13.53 -36.15 -14.96
N SER A 114 -14.35 -35.70 -15.91
CA SER A 114 -14.27 -36.05 -17.32
C SER A 114 -14.33 -34.80 -18.19
N LEU A 115 -13.57 -34.79 -19.29
CA LEU A 115 -13.63 -33.72 -20.30
C LEU A 115 -14.98 -33.68 -21.04
N ALA A 116 -15.76 -34.77 -20.98
CA ALA A 116 -17.09 -34.85 -21.56
C ALA A 116 -18.19 -34.25 -20.66
N ASP A 117 -17.83 -33.73 -19.48
CA ASP A 117 -18.80 -33.04 -18.62
C ASP A 117 -19.38 -31.81 -19.34
N PRO A 118 -20.71 -31.68 -19.48
CA PRO A 118 -21.33 -30.56 -20.19
C PRO A 118 -20.89 -29.19 -19.69
N LYS A 119 -20.53 -29.06 -18.40
CA LYS A 119 -20.04 -27.81 -17.80
C LYS A 119 -18.66 -27.38 -18.31
N LEU A 120 -17.94 -28.29 -18.97
CA LEU A 120 -16.62 -28.05 -19.56
C LEU A 120 -16.66 -27.91 -21.09
N ASN A 121 -17.84 -27.99 -21.72
CA ASN A 121 -18.00 -27.92 -23.18
C ASN A 121 -17.38 -26.65 -23.80
N TRP A 122 -17.39 -25.54 -23.07
CA TRP A 122 -16.77 -24.27 -23.50
C TRP A 122 -15.25 -24.35 -23.71
N ALA A 123 -14.60 -25.32 -23.07
CA ALA A 123 -13.16 -25.52 -23.16
C ALA A 123 -12.75 -26.34 -24.40
N GLU A 124 -13.71 -26.81 -25.20
CA GLU A 124 -13.43 -27.34 -26.54
C GLU A 124 -13.27 -26.17 -27.52
N ILE A 125 -12.14 -26.09 -28.25
CA ILE A 125 -11.87 -24.98 -29.19
C ILE A 125 -13.04 -24.75 -30.15
N LYS A 126 -13.65 -25.82 -30.69
CA LYS A 126 -14.78 -25.73 -31.64
C LYS A 126 -16.04 -25.10 -31.03
N ASN A 127 -16.20 -25.15 -29.72
CA ASN A 127 -17.33 -24.58 -28.99
C ASN A 127 -16.96 -23.24 -28.32
N ASN A 128 -15.69 -22.83 -28.40
CA ASN A 128 -15.20 -21.60 -27.81
C ASN A 128 -15.32 -20.46 -28.81
N ALA A 129 -16.29 -19.56 -28.60
CA ALA A 129 -16.55 -18.46 -29.52
C ALA A 129 -15.36 -17.49 -29.69
N ASP A 130 -14.56 -17.30 -28.63
CA ASP A 130 -13.41 -16.38 -28.62
C ASP A 130 -12.13 -17.00 -29.22
N GLY A 131 -12.09 -18.32 -29.33
CA GLY A 131 -10.88 -19.08 -29.66
C GLY A 131 -9.73 -18.91 -28.64
N PRO A 132 -8.49 -19.26 -29.01
CA PRO A 132 -7.33 -19.18 -28.12
C PRO A 132 -6.99 -17.75 -27.67
N ILE A 133 -7.35 -17.35 -26.46
CA ILE A 133 -7.09 -15.99 -25.96
C ILE A 133 -5.65 -15.78 -25.48
N GLY A 134 -4.83 -16.82 -25.34
CA GLY A 134 -3.43 -16.69 -24.95
C GLY A 134 -2.60 -17.84 -25.49
N MET A 135 -1.33 -17.59 -25.78
CA MET A 135 -0.38 -18.60 -26.28
C MET A 135 1.02 -18.37 -25.72
N ALA A 136 1.73 -19.45 -25.38
CA ALA A 136 3.16 -19.41 -25.08
C ALA A 136 3.86 -20.66 -25.58
N GLN A 137 5.16 -20.53 -25.80
CA GLN A 137 6.05 -21.64 -26.13
C GLN A 137 6.75 -22.12 -24.86
N LEU A 138 6.70 -23.43 -24.62
CA LEU A 138 7.36 -24.11 -23.52
C LEU A 138 8.52 -24.96 -24.05
N LYS A 139 9.67 -24.89 -23.39
CA LYS A 139 10.85 -25.75 -23.60
C LYS A 139 11.17 -26.45 -22.29
N LYS A 140 11.81 -27.63 -22.35
CA LYS A 140 12.14 -28.42 -21.14
C LYS A 140 12.92 -27.64 -20.08
N SER A 141 13.84 -26.77 -20.52
CA SER A 141 14.67 -25.94 -19.64
C SER A 141 13.92 -24.78 -18.97
N LEU A 142 12.71 -24.44 -19.42
CA LEU A 142 11.93 -23.37 -18.81
C LEU A 142 11.28 -23.83 -17.51
N THR A 143 11.44 -23.03 -16.47
CA THR A 143 10.83 -23.24 -15.15
C THR A 143 9.44 -22.64 -15.04
N SER A 144 9.07 -21.73 -15.95
CA SER A 144 7.75 -21.12 -16.04
C SER A 144 7.49 -20.55 -17.43
N ILE A 145 6.22 -20.30 -17.74
CA ILE A 145 5.75 -19.56 -18.90
C ILE A 145 4.80 -18.45 -18.46
N THR A 146 4.79 -17.34 -19.18
CA THR A 146 3.82 -16.26 -19.01
C THR A 146 3.10 -16.03 -20.33
N MET A 147 1.78 -16.13 -20.31
CA MET A 147 0.91 -15.98 -21.47
C MET A 147 0.13 -14.67 -21.34
N LYS A 148 0.42 -13.68 -22.19
CA LYS A 148 -0.42 -12.49 -22.30
C LYS A 148 -1.77 -12.91 -22.89
N LEU A 149 -2.85 -12.54 -22.20
CA LEU A 149 -4.21 -12.81 -22.66
C LEU A 149 -4.67 -11.66 -23.56
N ARG A 150 -5.45 -11.97 -24.61
CA ARG A 150 -6.07 -11.02 -25.55
C ARG A 150 -7.28 -10.30 -24.95
N ILE A 151 -7.45 -10.37 -23.63
CA ILE A 151 -8.53 -9.76 -22.87
C ILE A 151 -7.96 -9.00 -21.65
N PRO A 152 -8.56 -7.86 -21.28
CA PRO A 152 -9.39 -7.06 -22.16
C PRO A 152 -8.57 -6.52 -23.35
N ASP A 153 -9.24 -6.15 -24.42
CA ASP A 153 -8.67 -5.56 -25.64
C ASP A 153 -8.29 -4.07 -25.46
N SER A 154 -8.85 -3.42 -24.45
CA SER A 154 -8.55 -2.05 -24.03
C SER A 154 -8.79 -1.89 -22.52
N PRO A 155 -8.21 -0.87 -21.86
CA PRO A 155 -8.51 -0.57 -20.45
C PRO A 155 -10.01 -0.41 -20.21
N LYS A 156 -10.59 -1.25 -19.36
CA LYS A 156 -12.04 -1.19 -19.02
C LYS A 156 -12.38 -1.87 -17.69
N PRO A 157 -13.48 -1.48 -17.02
CA PRO A 157 -13.96 -2.14 -15.81
C PRO A 157 -14.19 -3.64 -15.98
N VAL A 158 -13.95 -4.41 -14.92
CA VAL A 158 -14.16 -5.88 -14.91
C VAL A 158 -15.57 -6.26 -15.37
N SER A 159 -16.59 -5.54 -14.92
CA SER A 159 -18.00 -5.82 -15.23
C SER A 159 -18.34 -5.75 -16.73
N GLU A 160 -17.55 -5.03 -17.52
CA GLU A 160 -17.80 -4.87 -18.96
C GLU A 160 -17.34 -6.08 -19.79
N PHE A 161 -16.43 -6.91 -19.27
CA PHE A 161 -15.94 -8.11 -19.97
C PHE A 161 -16.05 -9.40 -19.15
N LEU A 162 -16.40 -9.30 -17.87
CA LEU A 162 -16.70 -10.38 -16.92
C LEU A 162 -17.88 -9.96 -16.03
N SER A 163 -19.10 -10.26 -16.45
CA SER A 163 -20.34 -9.79 -15.78
C SER A 163 -20.48 -10.25 -14.33
N ASP A 164 -19.94 -11.41 -13.97
CA ASP A 164 -19.97 -11.96 -12.60
C ASP A 164 -18.67 -11.73 -11.82
N GLY A 165 -17.69 -11.05 -12.42
CA GLY A 165 -16.38 -10.78 -11.84
C GLY A 165 -15.45 -12.01 -11.77
N ILE A 166 -15.81 -13.13 -12.39
CA ILE A 166 -15.01 -14.36 -12.35
C ILE A 166 -14.46 -14.67 -13.75
N LEU A 167 -13.18 -15.03 -13.82
CA LEU A 167 -12.53 -15.49 -15.05
C LEU A 167 -12.25 -16.98 -14.99
N SER A 168 -12.92 -17.75 -15.85
CA SER A 168 -12.61 -19.17 -16.08
C SER A 168 -11.72 -19.35 -17.29
N LEU A 169 -10.60 -20.05 -17.09
CA LEU A 169 -9.60 -20.35 -18.11
C LEU A 169 -9.39 -21.86 -18.24
N ALA A 170 -9.15 -22.33 -19.47
CA ALA A 170 -8.67 -23.69 -19.74
C ALA A 170 -7.36 -23.62 -20.53
N ALA A 171 -6.31 -24.23 -20.00
CA ALA A 171 -5.04 -24.40 -20.69
C ALA A 171 -4.97 -25.79 -21.34
N ARG A 172 -4.50 -25.82 -22.60
CA ARG A 172 -4.38 -27.03 -23.43
C ARG A 172 -3.16 -26.99 -24.36
N SER A 173 -2.72 -28.18 -24.80
CA SER A 173 -1.73 -28.33 -25.87
C SER A 173 -2.44 -28.37 -27.23
N PRO A 174 -1.91 -27.74 -28.29
CA PRO A 174 -2.38 -27.91 -29.65
C PRO A 174 -1.66 -29.04 -30.39
N GLU A 175 -0.65 -29.68 -29.80
CA GLU A 175 0.24 -30.62 -30.47
C GLU A 175 0.01 -32.09 -30.05
N LYS A 176 0.09 -32.98 -31.04
CA LYS A 176 -0.10 -34.44 -30.90
C LYS A 176 1.00 -35.05 -30.02
N GLY A 177 0.63 -35.98 -29.15
CA GLY A 177 1.57 -36.75 -28.31
C GLY A 177 2.30 -35.94 -27.23
N GLN A 178 1.96 -34.67 -27.02
CA GLN A 178 2.61 -33.83 -26.01
C GLN A 178 1.95 -33.99 -24.63
N ASP A 179 2.77 -33.94 -23.59
CA ASP A 179 2.37 -34.06 -22.17
C ASP A 179 3.21 -33.11 -21.32
N THR A 180 2.55 -32.24 -20.55
CA THR A 180 3.20 -31.26 -19.67
C THR A 180 2.48 -31.19 -18.33
N ASN A 181 3.26 -31.01 -17.27
CA ASN A 181 2.77 -30.80 -15.92
C ASN A 181 3.17 -29.42 -15.42
N PHE A 182 2.25 -28.74 -14.75
CA PHE A 182 2.52 -27.52 -14.00
C PHE A 182 2.21 -27.72 -12.52
N PHE A 183 2.82 -26.88 -11.69
CA PHE A 183 2.42 -26.75 -10.29
C PHE A 183 0.96 -26.29 -10.19
N SER A 184 0.21 -26.92 -9.29
CA SER A 184 -1.14 -26.50 -8.85
C SER A 184 -1.06 -25.74 -7.53
N SER A 185 -2.16 -25.10 -7.12
CA SER A 185 -2.29 -24.53 -5.78
C SER A 185 -2.03 -25.58 -4.71
N MET A 186 -2.62 -26.77 -4.86
CA MET A 186 -2.50 -27.88 -3.91
C MET A 186 -1.06 -28.38 -3.77
N THR A 187 -0.35 -28.57 -4.89
CA THR A 187 1.04 -29.04 -4.86
C THR A 187 2.04 -27.96 -4.42
N SER A 188 1.60 -26.71 -4.40
CA SER A 188 2.39 -25.54 -3.98
C SER A 188 2.08 -25.07 -2.57
N GLU A 189 1.34 -25.85 -1.77
CA GLU A 189 1.20 -25.61 -0.32
C GLU A 189 2.43 -26.08 0.48
N ILE A 190 3.38 -26.73 -0.18
CA ILE A 190 4.68 -27.09 0.39
C ILE A 190 5.58 -25.85 0.40
N THR A 191 6.29 -25.61 1.51
CA THR A 191 7.12 -24.42 1.75
C THR A 191 7.99 -24.00 0.56
N MET A 192 8.72 -24.96 -0.04
CA MET A 192 9.67 -24.69 -1.13
C MET A 192 9.01 -24.29 -2.46
N ASN A 193 7.67 -24.40 -2.55
CA ASN A 193 6.91 -24.22 -3.79
C ASN A 193 5.84 -23.14 -3.70
N PHE A 194 5.68 -22.42 -2.58
CA PHE A 194 4.65 -21.37 -2.45
C PHE A 194 4.66 -20.36 -3.60
N SER A 195 5.86 -19.97 -4.05
CA SER A 195 6.06 -19.03 -5.14
C SER A 195 5.65 -19.58 -6.52
N LYS A 196 5.44 -20.89 -6.66
CA LYS A 196 5.16 -21.61 -7.92
C LYS A 196 3.68 -21.89 -8.16
N LYS A 197 2.77 -21.33 -7.35
CA LYS A 197 1.33 -21.38 -7.63
C LYS A 197 1.03 -20.76 -9.00
N PRO A 198 0.04 -21.27 -9.77
CA PRO A 198 -0.50 -20.55 -10.91
C PRO A 198 -0.95 -19.16 -10.52
N LYS A 199 -0.70 -18.17 -11.39
CA LYS A 199 -0.92 -16.76 -11.08
C LYS A 199 -1.53 -16.06 -12.28
N LEU A 200 -2.53 -15.22 -12.03
CA LEU A 200 -2.98 -14.24 -12.99
C LEU A 200 -2.37 -12.89 -12.62
N LEU A 201 -1.43 -12.46 -13.45
CA LEU A 201 -0.91 -11.10 -13.44
C LEU A 201 -1.99 -10.16 -13.99
N VAL A 202 -2.33 -9.15 -13.21
CA VAL A 202 -3.28 -8.11 -13.58
C VAL A 202 -2.58 -6.77 -13.52
N THR A 203 -2.53 -6.09 -14.66
CA THR A 203 -2.19 -4.66 -14.72
C THR A 203 -3.48 -3.89 -14.87
N TYR A 204 -3.67 -2.87 -14.05
CA TYR A 204 -4.92 -2.11 -14.00
C TYR A 204 -4.65 -0.65 -13.70
N GLU A 205 -5.45 0.21 -14.30
CA GLU A 205 -5.59 1.58 -13.84
C GLU A 205 -6.67 1.62 -12.77
N VAL A 206 -6.47 2.50 -11.80
CA VAL A 206 -7.51 2.80 -10.84
C VAL A 206 -7.94 4.19 -11.16
N ASP A 207 -9.22 4.34 -11.50
CA ASP A 207 -9.79 5.67 -11.58
C ASP A 207 -9.55 6.33 -10.21
N PRO A 208 -8.92 7.50 -10.17
CA PRO A 208 -8.64 8.18 -8.93
C PRO A 208 -9.90 8.59 -8.15
N TYR A 209 -11.12 8.18 -8.55
CA TYR A 209 -12.36 8.63 -7.94
C TYR A 209 -13.40 7.53 -7.63
N PRO A 210 -14.00 7.60 -6.42
CA PRO A 210 -13.49 8.30 -5.24
C PRO A 210 -12.20 7.61 -4.76
N PHE A 211 -11.02 8.26 -4.89
CA PHE A 211 -9.80 7.76 -4.26
C PHE A 211 -10.03 7.80 -2.77
N ARG A 212 -9.80 6.66 -2.12
CA ARG A 212 -9.60 6.52 -0.69
C ARG A 212 -10.72 7.18 0.11
N GLU A 213 -11.66 6.34 0.54
CA GLU A 213 -12.46 6.63 1.74
C GLU A 213 -11.60 7.42 2.75
N ASP A 214 -12.17 8.46 3.36
CA ASP A 214 -11.63 9.46 4.28
C ASP A 214 -10.74 8.92 5.43
N TRP A 215 -9.65 8.21 5.14
CA TRP A 215 -8.87 7.45 6.11
C TRP A 215 -7.37 7.63 5.88
N SER A 216 -6.61 7.50 6.96
CA SER A 216 -5.16 7.62 6.96
C SER A 216 -4.61 6.73 8.04
N GLN A 217 -3.59 5.94 7.72
CA GLN A 217 -2.93 5.08 8.69
C GLN A 217 -1.63 5.72 9.20
N PRO A 218 -1.21 5.44 10.45
CA PRO A 218 -0.03 6.04 11.03
C PRO A 218 1.19 5.50 10.30
N PHE A 219 2.22 6.34 10.18
CA PHE A 219 3.44 6.03 9.43
C PHE A 219 3.14 5.40 8.08
N VAL A 220 2.74 6.31 7.19
CA VAL A 220 3.13 6.30 5.80
C VAL A 220 2.55 5.16 4.94
N ASN A 221 2.14 5.48 3.72
CA ASN A 221 1.59 4.49 2.80
C ASN A 221 2.56 3.32 2.54
N LEU A 222 2.16 2.34 1.74
CA LEU A 222 3.00 1.19 1.37
C LEU A 222 4.35 1.52 0.70
N GLN A 223 4.56 2.74 0.18
CA GLN A 223 5.88 3.26 -0.27
C GLN A 223 6.71 3.89 0.85
N HIS A 224 6.11 4.03 2.03
CA HIS A 224 6.60 4.72 3.20
C HIS A 224 6.88 6.22 3.02
N THR A 225 6.09 6.90 2.19
CA THR A 225 6.32 8.31 1.80
C THR A 225 5.73 9.36 2.73
N SER A 226 4.91 8.98 3.71
CA SER A 226 4.13 9.88 4.58
C SER A 226 3.12 10.79 3.91
N LEU A 227 2.78 10.52 2.66
CA LEU A 227 1.83 11.33 1.91
C LEU A 227 0.37 10.99 2.24
N LEU A 228 -0.37 11.99 2.71
CA LEU A 228 -1.83 12.02 2.63
C LEU A 228 -2.24 12.63 1.29
N ASN A 229 -3.07 11.91 0.52
CA ASN A 229 -3.49 12.34 -0.82
C ASN A 229 -4.56 13.45 -0.84
N TRP A 230 -4.78 14.15 0.27
CA TRP A 230 -5.70 15.28 0.35
C TRP A 230 -4.96 16.59 0.07
N LYS A 231 -5.54 17.43 -0.78
CA LYS A 231 -5.04 18.77 -1.09
C LYS A 231 -5.71 19.81 -0.20
N THR A 232 -4.99 20.86 0.11
CA THR A 232 -5.51 22.08 0.76
C THR A 232 -5.24 23.30 -0.13
N ASN A 233 -6.15 24.28 -0.15
CA ASN A 233 -5.98 25.54 -0.86
C ASN A 233 -5.05 26.54 -0.14
N THR A 234 -4.64 26.22 1.10
CA THR A 234 -3.91 27.14 1.98
C THR A 234 -3.05 26.38 2.98
N PHE A 235 -2.27 27.11 3.77
CA PHE A 235 -1.46 26.57 4.87
C PHE A 235 -1.91 27.14 6.23
N VAL A 236 -1.54 26.43 7.30
CA VAL A 236 -1.92 26.77 8.67
C VAL A 236 -0.96 27.81 9.25
N VAL A 237 -1.48 28.95 9.69
CA VAL A 237 -0.68 30.04 10.29
C VAL A 237 -0.66 29.94 11.81
N ALA A 238 -1.75 29.47 12.41
CA ALA A 238 -1.83 29.17 13.83
C ALA A 238 -2.65 27.91 14.05
N ALA A 239 -2.26 27.13 15.05
CA ALA A 239 -2.94 25.91 15.43
C ALA A 239 -3.19 25.89 16.94
N GLN A 240 -4.13 25.07 17.36
CA GLN A 240 -4.48 24.84 18.76
C GLN A 240 -4.44 23.36 19.08
N LEU A 241 -3.96 23.04 20.28
CA LEU A 241 -3.95 21.68 20.82
C LEU A 241 -5.24 21.45 21.62
N ARG A 242 -5.91 20.34 21.35
CA ARG A 242 -7.06 19.86 22.12
C ARG A 242 -6.74 18.48 22.69
N LYS A 243 -6.83 18.36 24.01
CA LYS A 243 -6.81 17.07 24.71
C LYS A 243 -8.21 16.46 24.62
N LEU A 244 -8.34 15.36 23.90
CA LEU A 244 -9.57 14.60 23.80
C LEU A 244 -9.57 13.55 24.93
N GLN A 245 -10.53 13.65 25.84
CA GLN A 245 -10.61 12.70 26.96
C GLN A 245 -10.99 11.31 26.43
N ASN A 246 -10.29 10.28 26.91
CA ASN A 246 -10.74 8.91 26.75
C ASN A 246 -11.86 8.67 27.77
N SER A 247 -13.07 8.36 27.31
CA SER A 247 -14.18 8.03 28.21
C SER A 247 -13.94 6.63 28.80
N GLY A 248 -13.26 6.56 29.94
CA GLY A 248 -12.96 5.32 30.67
C GLY A 248 -11.60 5.37 31.36
N ASN A 249 -11.45 4.64 32.47
CA ASN A 249 -10.15 4.40 33.11
C ASN A 249 -9.32 3.42 32.27
N GLU A 250 -8.88 3.87 31.10
CA GLU A 250 -8.22 3.06 30.09
C GLU A 250 -6.95 3.75 29.58
N SER A 251 -5.91 2.97 29.29
CA SER A 251 -4.69 3.43 28.66
C SER A 251 -4.72 3.19 27.15
N PHE A 252 -4.18 4.14 26.38
CA PHE A 252 -3.95 3.94 24.95
C PHE A 252 -2.81 2.95 24.75
N GLN A 253 -3.00 2.00 23.83
CA GLN A 253 -2.08 0.89 23.65
C GLN A 253 -0.87 1.24 22.78
N GLU A 254 0.25 0.61 23.14
CA GLU A 254 1.54 0.73 22.48
C GLU A 254 1.81 -0.46 21.54
N ILE A 255 2.38 -0.13 20.39
CA ILE A 255 3.04 -1.06 19.47
C ILE A 255 4.53 -0.71 19.50
N GLY A 256 5.26 -1.24 20.49
CA GLY A 256 6.63 -0.79 20.77
C GLY A 256 6.69 0.72 21.07
N PRO A 257 7.65 1.50 20.53
CA PRO A 257 7.71 2.96 20.73
C PRO A 257 6.62 3.74 19.96
N THR A 258 5.76 3.05 19.21
CA THR A 258 4.82 3.65 18.25
C THR A 258 3.37 3.41 18.68
N GLY A 259 2.47 4.36 18.49
CA GLY A 259 1.08 4.24 18.94
C GLY A 259 0.15 3.60 17.90
N ALA A 260 -0.90 2.90 18.35
CA ALA A 260 -1.93 2.28 17.53
C ALA A 260 -3.11 3.25 17.23
N LEU A 261 -2.94 4.13 16.26
CA LEU A 261 -3.91 5.16 15.87
C LEU A 261 -4.03 5.21 14.35
N VAL A 262 -5.23 4.99 13.80
CA VAL A 262 -5.56 5.24 12.39
C VAL A 262 -6.71 6.24 12.32
N ILE A 263 -6.95 6.84 11.16
CA ILE A 263 -8.13 7.66 10.89
C ILE A 263 -9.00 6.87 9.94
N TYR A 264 -10.31 6.81 10.19
CA TYR A 264 -11.32 6.30 9.27
C TYR A 264 -12.51 7.24 9.23
N LYS A 265 -12.98 7.61 8.03
CA LYS A 265 -14.06 8.59 7.87
C LYS A 265 -13.83 9.92 8.57
N ASN A 266 -12.58 10.42 8.50
CA ASN A 266 -12.11 11.65 9.14
C ASN A 266 -12.23 11.62 10.67
N GLN A 267 -12.28 10.42 11.25
CA GLN A 267 -12.40 10.17 12.68
C GLN A 267 -11.29 9.22 13.17
N PRO A 268 -10.69 9.46 14.34
CA PRO A 268 -9.68 8.58 14.91
C PRO A 268 -10.25 7.23 15.34
N VAL A 269 -9.55 6.16 14.97
CA VAL A 269 -9.74 4.80 15.48
C VAL A 269 -8.50 4.44 16.30
N VAL A 270 -8.71 4.03 17.54
CA VAL A 270 -7.68 3.85 18.57
C VAL A 270 -7.80 2.49 19.25
N PHE A 271 -6.69 2.01 19.79
CA PHE A 271 -6.64 0.81 20.63
C PHE A 271 -6.43 1.22 22.09
N THR A 272 -7.25 0.69 22.99
CA THR A 272 -7.17 0.96 24.44
C THR A 272 -7.19 -0.33 25.25
N GLN A 273 -6.74 -0.25 26.50
CA GLN A 273 -6.83 -1.33 27.48
C GLN A 273 -7.44 -0.80 28.77
N ALA A 274 -8.42 -1.52 29.31
CA ALA A 274 -8.99 -1.22 30.61
C ALA A 274 -7.98 -1.48 31.73
N VAL A 275 -7.85 -0.51 32.64
CA VAL A 275 -7.05 -0.63 33.86
C VAL A 275 -7.88 -1.41 34.90
N SER A 276 -7.92 -2.74 34.76
CA SER A 276 -8.67 -3.67 35.62
C SER A 276 -7.70 -4.61 36.38
N ALA A 277 -8.03 -4.95 37.64
CA ALA A 277 -7.25 -5.87 38.47
C ALA A 277 -7.34 -7.35 38.04
N ILE A 278 -8.26 -7.70 37.13
CA ILE A 278 -8.48 -9.08 36.66
C ILE A 278 -8.54 -9.03 35.13
N LYS A 279 -7.42 -9.38 34.49
CA LYS A 279 -7.21 -9.51 33.02
C LYS A 279 -7.57 -8.25 32.20
N GLY A 280 -6.58 -7.68 31.51
CA GLY A 280 -6.79 -6.49 30.68
C GLY A 280 -7.78 -6.76 29.55
N VAL A 281 -8.89 -6.02 29.53
CA VAL A 281 -9.82 -5.98 28.40
C VAL A 281 -9.24 -5.04 27.35
N PHE A 282 -9.09 -5.52 26.12
CA PHE A 282 -8.57 -4.75 25.00
C PHE A 282 -9.71 -4.28 24.11
N LEU A 283 -9.68 -3.02 23.70
CA LEU A 283 -10.75 -2.41 22.94
C LEU A 283 -10.18 -1.73 21.68
N VAL A 284 -10.94 -1.83 20.60
CA VAL A 284 -10.83 -0.93 19.44
C VAL A 284 -11.99 0.04 19.50
N LYS A 285 -11.73 1.33 19.36
CA LYS A 285 -12.73 2.40 19.43
C LYS A 285 -12.62 3.33 18.25
N GLN A 286 -13.74 3.78 17.69
CA GLN A 286 -13.78 4.97 16.86
C GLN A 286 -14.33 6.12 17.69
N LEU A 287 -13.65 7.27 17.65
CA LEU A 287 -14.04 8.45 18.40
C LEU A 287 -14.45 9.58 17.45
N ASP A 288 -15.35 10.46 17.88
CA ASP A 288 -15.65 11.68 17.14
C ASP A 288 -14.56 12.76 17.34
N SER A 289 -14.70 13.89 16.66
CA SER A 289 -13.78 15.04 16.75
C SER A 289 -13.69 15.71 18.14
N LYS A 290 -14.59 15.33 19.08
CA LYS A 290 -14.61 15.78 20.48
C LYS A 290 -14.06 14.71 21.43
N GLY A 291 -13.75 13.51 20.94
CA GLY A 291 -13.29 12.36 21.72
C GLY A 291 -14.40 11.45 22.24
N ASN A 292 -15.66 11.69 21.87
CA ASN A 292 -16.75 10.80 22.28
C ASN A 292 -16.66 9.48 21.52
N VAL A 293 -16.93 8.36 22.20
CA VAL A 293 -16.94 7.04 21.58
C VAL A 293 -18.15 6.92 20.65
N LEU A 294 -17.90 6.72 19.36
CA LEU A 294 -18.92 6.37 18.37
C LEU A 294 -19.29 4.89 18.48
N TRP A 295 -18.28 4.04 18.61
CA TRP A 295 -18.44 2.62 18.94
C TRP A 295 -17.16 2.08 19.58
N SER A 296 -17.30 0.93 20.26
CA SER A 296 -16.20 0.20 20.90
C SER A 296 -16.41 -1.29 20.71
N LYS A 297 -15.32 -2.03 20.43
CA LYS A 297 -15.33 -3.48 20.27
C LYS A 297 -14.24 -4.13 21.12
N GLU A 298 -14.62 -5.12 21.92
CA GLU A 298 -13.65 -5.97 22.62
C GLU A 298 -12.92 -6.87 21.63
N VAL A 299 -11.61 -6.95 21.81
CA VAL A 299 -10.69 -7.70 20.96
C VAL A 299 -9.81 -8.64 21.79
N ASP A 300 -9.18 -9.59 21.11
CA ASP A 300 -8.46 -10.70 21.71
C ASP A 300 -7.21 -10.31 22.51
N ASP A 301 -6.43 -9.35 22.00
CA ASP A 301 -5.16 -8.89 22.59
C ASP A 301 -4.76 -7.54 21.96
N VAL A 302 -3.70 -6.91 22.47
CA VAL A 302 -3.14 -5.69 21.87
C VAL A 302 -2.54 -5.97 20.49
N ALA A 303 -2.52 -4.94 19.66
CA ALA A 303 -1.81 -4.99 18.38
C ALA A 303 -0.29 -5.16 18.59
N LYS A 304 0.30 -6.07 17.82
CA LYS A 304 1.75 -6.34 17.72
C LYS A 304 2.39 -5.58 16.56
N SER A 305 1.63 -5.29 15.51
CA SER A 305 2.01 -4.45 14.38
C SER A 305 1.03 -3.28 14.24
N TRP A 306 1.38 -2.26 13.47
CA TRP A 306 0.42 -1.21 13.15
C TRP A 306 -0.88 -1.75 12.56
N PRO A 307 -2.02 -1.22 12.99
CA PRO A 307 -3.29 -1.50 12.35
C PRO A 307 -3.29 -0.88 10.94
N LEU A 308 -3.90 -1.62 10.00
CA LEU A 308 -3.96 -1.27 8.59
C LEU A 308 -5.42 -1.18 8.16
N ILE A 309 -5.77 -0.24 7.29
CA ILE A 309 -7.13 -0.13 6.73
C ILE A 309 -7.04 -0.38 5.23
N ASP A 310 -8.04 -1.05 4.66
CA ASP A 310 -8.24 -1.10 3.22
C ASP A 310 -9.38 -0.23 2.72
N GLU A 311 -9.52 -0.16 1.39
CA GLU A 311 -10.52 0.66 0.73
C GLU A 311 -11.97 0.23 0.98
N GLN A 312 -12.19 -0.98 1.52
CA GLN A 312 -13.52 -1.47 1.87
C GLN A 312 -13.88 -1.15 3.33
N GLY A 313 -13.04 -0.38 4.04
CA GLY A 313 -13.22 -0.07 5.45
C GLY A 313 -12.96 -1.26 6.36
N ARG A 314 -12.11 -2.21 5.95
CA ARG A 314 -11.71 -3.34 6.81
C ARG A 314 -10.42 -2.96 7.56
N LEU A 315 -10.46 -3.06 8.88
CA LEU A 315 -9.31 -2.84 9.76
C LEU A 315 -8.61 -4.19 10.04
N TYR A 316 -7.37 -4.31 9.60
CA TYR A 316 -6.49 -5.43 9.90
C TYR A 316 -5.60 -5.07 11.07
N TYR A 317 -5.50 -5.97 12.05
CA TYR A 317 -4.41 -5.89 13.01
C TYR A 317 -3.97 -7.30 13.38
N ILE A 318 -2.70 -7.40 13.78
CA ILE A 318 -2.12 -8.66 14.22
C ILE A 318 -1.89 -8.53 15.71
N SER A 319 -2.49 -9.43 16.48
CA SER A 319 -2.47 -9.36 17.94
C SER A 319 -1.17 -9.94 18.51
N ARG A 320 -0.76 -9.57 19.73
CA ARG A 320 0.43 -10.15 20.39
C ARG A 320 0.32 -11.65 20.60
N SER A 321 -0.91 -12.17 20.72
CA SER A 321 -1.21 -13.60 20.71
C SER A 321 -0.97 -14.30 19.35
N GLY A 322 -0.59 -13.56 18.30
CA GLY A 322 -0.24 -14.12 16.99
C GLY A 322 -1.44 -14.37 16.07
N LYS A 323 -2.58 -13.71 16.31
CA LYS A 323 -3.76 -13.79 15.44
C LYS A 323 -3.83 -12.63 14.46
N LEU A 324 -4.24 -12.91 13.23
CA LEU A 324 -4.74 -11.91 12.30
C LEU A 324 -6.24 -11.70 12.58
N ASN A 325 -6.60 -10.45 12.85
CA ASN A 325 -7.97 -10.02 13.04
C ASN A 325 -8.35 -9.03 11.92
N VAL A 326 -9.58 -9.16 11.43
CA VAL A 326 -10.16 -8.26 10.43
C VAL A 326 -11.50 -7.76 10.97
N LEU A 327 -11.64 -6.44 11.11
CA LEU A 327 -12.83 -5.78 11.64
C LEU A 327 -13.49 -4.94 10.53
N ASP A 328 -14.81 -4.94 10.49
CA ASP A 328 -15.60 -4.12 9.57
C ASP A 328 -15.89 -2.75 10.21
N LEU A 329 -15.18 -1.70 9.76
CA LEU A 329 -15.40 -0.34 10.25
C LEU A 329 -16.71 0.27 9.76
N ASN A 330 -17.28 -0.24 8.66
CA ASN A 330 -18.60 0.15 8.19
C ASN A 330 -19.73 -0.41 9.07
N ASN A 331 -19.42 -1.43 9.89
CA ASN A 331 -20.36 -2.09 10.78
C ASN A 331 -19.84 -2.10 12.23
N SER A 332 -19.45 -0.92 12.73
CA SER A 332 -19.06 -0.67 14.12
C SER A 332 -17.99 -1.64 14.66
N GLY A 333 -17.02 -1.99 13.83
CA GLY A 333 -15.88 -2.85 14.19
C GLY A 333 -16.25 -4.32 14.34
N ASN A 334 -17.32 -4.81 13.69
CA ASN A 334 -17.67 -6.23 13.74
C ASN A 334 -16.54 -7.12 13.23
N ILE A 335 -16.24 -8.20 13.97
CA ILE A 335 -15.14 -9.10 13.65
C ILE A 335 -15.53 -9.96 12.45
N LEU A 336 -14.88 -9.73 11.31
CA LEU A 336 -15.00 -10.53 10.09
C LEU A 336 -14.09 -11.76 10.12
N LEU A 337 -12.97 -11.69 10.83
CA LEU A 337 -11.99 -12.76 10.97
C LEU A 337 -11.24 -12.63 12.30
N SER A 338 -10.97 -13.78 12.93
CA SER A 338 -9.95 -13.93 13.96
C SER A 338 -9.34 -15.32 13.84
N LYS A 339 -8.12 -15.41 13.30
CA LYS A 339 -7.43 -16.69 13.07
C LYS A 339 -5.93 -16.58 13.38
N SER A 340 -5.33 -17.67 13.86
CA SER A 340 -3.89 -17.74 14.11
C SER A 340 -3.12 -17.54 12.81
N LEU A 341 -2.05 -16.74 12.84
CA LEU A 341 -1.15 -16.60 11.69
C LEU A 341 -0.54 -17.94 11.28
N SER A 342 -0.23 -18.81 12.25
CA SER A 342 0.27 -20.15 11.96
C SER A 342 -0.72 -20.96 11.12
N ASP A 343 -2.02 -20.86 11.40
CA ASP A 343 -3.04 -21.60 10.64
C ASP A 343 -3.21 -21.03 9.23
N ILE A 344 -3.26 -19.70 9.08
CA ILE A 344 -3.43 -19.03 7.78
C ILE A 344 -2.22 -19.24 6.88
N THR A 345 -1.03 -19.34 7.47
CA THR A 345 0.24 -19.39 6.74
C THR A 345 0.81 -20.79 6.61
N ASN A 346 0.03 -21.86 6.83
CA ASN A 346 0.52 -23.25 6.82
C ASN A 346 1.79 -23.44 7.69
N LYS A 347 1.74 -22.89 8.91
CA LYS A 347 2.80 -22.91 9.92
C LYS A 347 4.09 -22.19 9.52
N GLN A 348 4.05 -21.31 8.52
CA GLN A 348 5.23 -20.55 8.10
C GLN A 348 5.55 -19.38 9.02
N ILE A 349 4.55 -18.82 9.70
CA ILE A 349 4.73 -17.71 10.64
C ILE A 349 4.36 -18.20 12.03
N THR A 350 5.32 -18.15 12.95
CA THR A 350 5.04 -18.33 14.38
C THR A 350 5.00 -17.00 15.10
N THR A 351 5.81 -16.03 14.65
CA THR A 351 5.86 -14.70 15.22
C THR A 351 6.22 -13.67 14.15
N LEU A 352 5.57 -12.50 14.22
CA LEU A 352 6.05 -11.31 13.50
C LEU A 352 7.28 -10.71 14.16
N ASN A 353 8.22 -10.28 13.33
CA ASN A 353 9.42 -9.57 13.76
C ASN A 353 9.34 -8.06 13.51
N ASN A 354 8.44 -7.63 12.62
CA ASN A 354 8.31 -6.22 12.27
C ASN A 354 6.86 -5.86 11.86
N ASN A 355 6.64 -4.59 11.52
CA ASN A 355 5.35 -4.09 11.09
C ASN A 355 4.91 -4.73 9.77
N ALA A 356 3.63 -5.12 9.72
CA ALA A 356 2.96 -5.55 8.50
C ALA A 356 2.62 -4.35 7.62
N VAL A 357 2.48 -4.59 6.31
CA VAL A 357 2.04 -3.61 5.31
C VAL A 357 0.96 -4.23 4.43
N ILE A 358 0.03 -3.41 3.93
CA ILE A 358 -1.01 -3.82 2.98
C ILE A 358 -0.81 -3.11 1.65
N GLY A 359 -0.82 -3.87 0.55
CA GLY A 359 -0.80 -3.35 -0.82
C GLY A 359 -2.16 -2.78 -1.23
N TYR A 360 -2.22 -2.05 -2.34
CA TYR A 360 -3.47 -1.53 -2.90
C TYR A 360 -4.40 -2.66 -3.34
N ASP A 361 -3.83 -3.81 -3.70
CA ASP A 361 -4.55 -5.06 -3.99
C ASP A 361 -4.98 -5.86 -2.75
N ASN A 362 -4.89 -5.26 -1.56
CA ASN A 362 -5.18 -5.86 -0.26
C ASN A 362 -4.25 -7.03 0.15
N THR A 363 -3.10 -7.19 -0.52
CA THR A 363 -2.10 -8.19 -0.13
C THR A 363 -1.40 -7.76 1.16
N LEU A 364 -1.35 -8.68 2.12
CA LEU A 364 -0.66 -8.46 3.39
C LEU A 364 0.79 -8.97 3.32
N TYR A 365 1.73 -8.11 3.67
CA TYR A 365 3.16 -8.41 3.74
C TYR A 365 3.58 -8.54 5.20
N LEU A 366 4.08 -9.71 5.56
CA LEU A 366 4.32 -10.11 6.95
C LEU A 366 5.80 -10.46 7.19
N PRO A 367 6.61 -9.53 7.74
CA PRO A 367 7.95 -9.82 8.21
C PRO A 367 7.91 -10.67 9.49
N SER A 368 8.48 -11.86 9.44
CA SER A 368 8.36 -12.91 10.46
C SER A 368 9.70 -13.52 10.86
N ASP A 369 9.65 -14.44 11.82
CA ASP A 369 10.76 -15.29 12.25
C ASP A 369 11.39 -16.15 11.14
N ASN A 370 10.62 -16.47 10.09
CA ASN A 370 11.05 -17.32 8.99
C ASN A 370 11.21 -16.56 7.66
N GLY A 371 11.21 -15.23 7.70
CA GLY A 371 11.32 -14.35 6.54
C GLY A 371 10.08 -13.55 6.25
N ILE A 372 9.84 -13.21 4.98
CA ILE A 372 8.70 -12.35 4.59
C ILE A 372 7.68 -13.21 3.86
N THR A 373 6.43 -13.16 4.30
CA THR A 373 5.32 -13.86 3.66
C THR A 373 4.33 -12.86 3.10
N ALA A 374 3.93 -13.03 1.83
CA ALA A 374 2.83 -12.28 1.22
C ALA A 374 1.55 -13.13 1.20
N LEU A 375 0.46 -12.60 1.74
CA LEU A 375 -0.86 -13.23 1.74
C LEU A 375 -1.80 -12.49 0.79
N SER A 376 -2.55 -13.22 -0.04
CA SER A 376 -3.58 -12.64 -0.90
C SER A 376 -4.65 -11.92 -0.08
N ALA A 377 -5.45 -11.07 -0.73
CA ALA A 377 -6.56 -10.36 -0.11
C ALA A 377 -7.50 -11.25 0.72
N TYR A 378 -8.08 -10.67 1.78
CA TYR A 378 -9.24 -11.24 2.46
C TYR A 378 -10.43 -11.34 1.48
N PRO A 379 -11.21 -12.45 1.49
CA PRO A 379 -11.25 -13.50 2.51
C PRO A 379 -10.31 -14.68 2.30
N GLN A 380 -9.62 -14.76 1.15
CA GLN A 380 -8.86 -15.95 0.78
C GLN A 380 -7.60 -16.14 1.64
N LEU A 381 -6.83 -15.07 1.88
CA LEU A 381 -5.63 -15.05 2.72
C LEU A 381 -4.63 -16.21 2.45
N LYS A 382 -4.49 -16.59 1.17
CA LYS A 382 -3.59 -17.66 0.73
C LYS A 382 -2.17 -17.11 0.59
N VAL A 383 -1.15 -17.91 0.95
CA VAL A 383 0.25 -17.56 0.69
C VAL A 383 0.49 -17.41 -0.82
N ARG A 384 0.90 -16.20 -1.25
CA ARG A 384 1.28 -15.85 -2.63
C ARG A 384 2.73 -16.19 -2.95
N TRP A 385 3.60 -15.88 -2.00
CA TRP A 385 5.03 -16.16 -2.04
C TRP A 385 5.62 -16.01 -0.64
N LYS A 386 6.82 -16.58 -0.46
CA LYS A 386 7.62 -16.45 0.76
C LYS A 386 9.07 -16.17 0.38
N TYR A 387 9.66 -15.16 0.99
CA TYR A 387 11.10 -14.98 1.04
C TYR A 387 11.63 -15.67 2.29
N GLU A 388 12.54 -16.62 2.13
CA GLU A 388 13.12 -17.37 3.24
C GLU A 388 14.31 -16.62 3.84
N GLN A 389 14.23 -16.37 5.14
CA GLN A 389 15.32 -15.79 5.91
C GLN A 389 16.36 -16.87 6.25
N LYS A 390 17.65 -16.57 6.12
CA LYS A 390 18.70 -17.49 6.59
C LYS A 390 18.83 -17.42 8.11
N VAL A 391 19.37 -18.48 8.71
CA VAL A 391 19.63 -18.50 10.15
C VAL A 391 20.51 -17.30 10.55
N GLY A 392 20.13 -16.58 11.59
CA GLY A 392 20.85 -15.37 12.05
C GLY A 392 20.63 -14.12 11.20
N GLU A 393 19.73 -14.15 10.22
CA GLU A 393 19.23 -12.94 9.58
C GLU A 393 17.98 -12.41 10.30
N VAL A 394 17.64 -11.14 10.10
CA VAL A 394 16.37 -10.50 10.51
C VAL A 394 15.94 -9.55 9.39
N ASN A 395 14.65 -9.53 9.06
CA ASN A 395 14.10 -8.67 8.02
C ASN A 395 13.29 -7.50 8.59
N GLY A 396 13.48 -6.31 8.01
CA GLY A 396 12.71 -5.11 8.32
C GLY A 396 11.32 -5.08 7.68
N PRO A 397 10.60 -3.95 7.84
CA PRO A 397 9.34 -3.70 7.13
C PRO A 397 9.52 -3.80 5.61
N VAL A 398 8.43 -4.17 4.93
CA VAL A 398 8.35 -4.17 3.47
C VAL A 398 7.86 -2.81 2.98
N SER A 399 8.48 -2.32 1.93
CA SER A 399 8.02 -1.19 1.14
C SER A 399 7.80 -1.64 -0.29
N LEU A 400 6.81 -1.07 -0.98
CA LEU A 400 6.52 -1.43 -2.37
C LEU A 400 6.87 -0.28 -3.32
N SER A 401 7.16 -0.60 -4.58
CA SER A 401 7.23 0.40 -5.63
C SER A 401 5.86 1.07 -5.83
N PRO A 402 5.77 2.33 -6.29
CA PRO A 402 4.52 2.98 -6.68
C PRO A 402 3.57 2.14 -7.56
N ASP A 403 4.10 1.34 -8.48
CA ASP A 403 3.31 0.42 -9.31
C ASP A 403 3.02 -0.94 -8.61
N GLU A 404 3.60 -1.21 -7.46
CA GLU A 404 3.57 -2.48 -6.70
C GLU A 404 4.21 -3.68 -7.40
N SER A 405 5.00 -3.49 -8.45
CA SER A 405 5.72 -4.59 -9.12
C SER A 405 6.91 -5.12 -8.29
N LYS A 406 7.44 -4.32 -7.36
CA LYS A 406 8.65 -4.63 -6.59
C LYS A 406 8.42 -4.46 -5.10
N ALA A 407 9.08 -5.30 -4.32
CA ALA A 407 9.12 -5.19 -2.85
C ALA A 407 10.55 -4.95 -2.37
N PHE A 408 10.69 -4.07 -1.37
CA PHE A 408 11.96 -3.61 -0.82
C PHE A 408 11.97 -3.85 0.69
N PHE A 409 13.08 -4.32 1.25
CA PHE A 409 13.26 -4.40 2.68
C PHE A 409 14.75 -4.42 3.05
N ILE A 410 15.05 -4.12 4.30
CA ILE A 410 16.40 -4.23 4.86
C ILE A 410 16.54 -5.63 5.47
N ASN A 411 17.51 -6.40 5.00
CA ASN A 411 17.95 -7.65 5.62
C ASN A 411 19.19 -7.39 6.48
N ILE A 412 19.20 -7.89 7.71
CA ILE A 412 20.31 -7.77 8.65
C ILE A 412 20.82 -9.17 8.97
N ASP A 413 22.06 -9.46 8.59
CA ASP A 413 22.83 -10.61 9.06
C ASP A 413 23.49 -10.26 10.39
N THR A 414 22.88 -10.73 11.48
CA THR A 414 23.32 -10.46 12.86
C THR A 414 24.65 -11.15 13.20
N ARG A 415 25.02 -12.24 12.50
CA ARG A 415 26.26 -12.98 12.76
C ARG A 415 27.46 -12.29 12.12
N ASN A 416 27.31 -11.87 10.88
CA ASN A 416 28.37 -11.19 10.15
C ASN A 416 28.36 -9.67 10.32
N LYS A 417 27.38 -9.14 11.08
CA LYS A 417 27.16 -7.71 11.27
C LYS A 417 27.08 -7.01 9.91
N LYS A 418 26.23 -7.51 9.00
CA LYS A 418 26.01 -6.91 7.69
C LYS A 418 24.54 -6.58 7.54
N SER A 419 24.22 -5.49 6.86
CA SER A 419 22.85 -5.25 6.43
C SER A 419 22.80 -4.72 5.01
N ARG A 420 21.75 -5.11 4.27
CA ARG A 420 21.63 -4.88 2.83
C ARG A 420 20.18 -4.56 2.46
N LEU A 421 20.01 -3.72 1.44
CA LEU A 421 18.72 -3.55 0.79
C LEU A 421 18.50 -4.75 -0.13
N ILE A 422 17.36 -5.42 0.03
CA ILE A 422 16.91 -6.50 -0.86
C ILE A 422 15.77 -5.96 -1.72
N VAL A 423 15.81 -6.28 -3.01
CA VAL A 423 14.73 -6.00 -3.97
C VAL A 423 14.17 -7.33 -4.46
N LEU A 424 12.87 -7.53 -4.31
CA LEU A 424 12.15 -8.71 -4.78
C LEU A 424 11.21 -8.35 -5.93
N ASP A 425 10.99 -9.32 -6.83
CA ASP A 425 9.85 -9.34 -7.72
C ASP A 425 8.60 -9.65 -6.90
N ASN A 426 7.63 -8.73 -6.85
CA ASN A 426 6.41 -8.90 -6.07
C ASN A 426 5.45 -9.96 -6.67
N LEU A 427 5.75 -10.48 -7.86
CA LEU A 427 5.07 -11.60 -8.48
C LEU A 427 5.22 -12.89 -7.67
N ASP A 428 6.45 -13.22 -7.29
CA ASP A 428 6.81 -14.51 -6.72
C ASP A 428 7.87 -14.47 -5.62
N GLY A 429 8.25 -13.28 -5.17
CA GLY A 429 9.18 -13.08 -4.06
C GLY A 429 10.62 -13.46 -4.42
N SER A 430 10.93 -13.64 -5.71
CA SER A 430 12.29 -13.90 -6.17
C SER A 430 13.16 -12.64 -6.02
N VAL A 431 14.43 -12.84 -5.66
CA VAL A 431 15.38 -11.73 -5.50
C VAL A 431 15.76 -11.20 -6.88
N ILE A 432 15.47 -9.92 -7.13
CA ILE A 432 15.94 -9.20 -8.32
C ILE A 432 17.34 -8.63 -8.08
N SER A 433 17.53 -7.98 -6.94
CA SER A 433 18.76 -7.28 -6.62
C SER A 433 19.04 -7.26 -5.12
N THR A 434 20.30 -7.09 -4.77
CA THR A 434 20.77 -6.95 -3.39
C THR A 434 21.86 -5.90 -3.40
N SER A 435 21.81 -4.94 -2.47
CA SER A 435 22.83 -3.90 -2.43
C SER A 435 24.21 -4.49 -2.14
N ASP A 436 25.20 -4.13 -2.96
CA ASP A 436 26.59 -4.51 -2.70
C ASP A 436 27.11 -3.82 -1.44
N TYR A 437 26.66 -2.58 -1.20
CA TYR A 437 26.98 -1.82 -0.01
C TYR A 437 26.39 -2.46 1.25
N VAL A 438 27.22 -2.61 2.26
CA VAL A 438 26.82 -3.04 3.61
C VAL A 438 26.49 -1.82 4.43
N MET A 439 25.22 -1.67 4.79
CA MET A 439 24.78 -0.59 5.66
C MET A 439 25.26 -0.88 7.10
N ASN A 440 26.00 0.06 7.68
CA ASN A 440 26.53 -0.03 9.04
C ASN A 440 25.63 0.77 9.98
N GLY A 441 25.24 0.18 11.12
CA GLY A 441 24.44 0.86 12.15
C GLY A 441 23.44 -0.06 12.86
N TYR A 442 22.99 -1.12 12.19
CA TYR A 442 22.08 -2.12 12.75
C TYR A 442 22.79 -3.31 13.41
N GLN A 443 24.00 -3.10 13.93
CA GLN A 443 24.91 -4.20 14.30
C GLN A 443 25.09 -4.37 15.81
N ASN A 444 24.57 -3.44 16.62
CA ASN A 444 25.00 -3.25 18.01
C ASN A 444 23.88 -3.28 19.08
N ASP A 445 22.61 -3.43 18.72
CA ASP A 445 21.51 -3.39 19.70
C ASP A 445 20.55 -4.57 19.51
N ILE A 446 20.11 -5.17 20.61
CA ILE A 446 19.14 -6.28 20.66
C ILE A 446 17.70 -5.83 20.33
N ASN A 447 17.43 -4.52 20.34
CA ASN A 447 16.14 -3.94 19.95
C ASN A 447 16.20 -3.34 18.53
N PHE A 448 16.28 -4.19 17.51
CA PHE A 448 16.30 -3.77 16.10
C PHE A 448 14.93 -3.24 15.65
N TYR A 449 14.61 -2.00 15.97
CA TYR A 449 13.65 -1.30 15.13
C TYR A 449 14.36 -0.97 13.81
N ILE A 450 14.01 -1.70 12.76
CA ILE A 450 14.56 -1.53 11.41
C ILE A 450 13.66 -0.52 10.68
N PRO A 451 14.18 0.61 10.17
CA PRO A 451 13.35 1.55 9.43
C PRO A 451 12.89 0.93 8.11
N SER A 452 11.73 1.38 7.64
CA SER A 452 11.26 1.04 6.31
C SER A 452 12.08 1.76 5.24
N PRO A 453 12.42 1.09 4.12
CA PRO A 453 12.83 1.80 2.91
C PRO A 453 11.76 2.80 2.45
N VAL A 454 12.14 3.98 1.98
CA VAL A 454 11.20 4.97 1.43
C VAL A 454 11.39 5.05 -0.08
N VAL A 455 10.33 4.81 -0.85
CA VAL A 455 10.42 4.62 -2.31
C VAL A 455 9.87 5.83 -3.07
N GLN A 456 10.67 6.37 -3.99
CA GLN A 456 10.34 7.50 -4.85
C GLN A 456 10.21 7.07 -6.31
N ASN A 457 9.05 7.33 -6.93
CA ASN A 457 8.81 7.26 -8.39
C ASN A 457 9.40 6.04 -9.11
N ASN A 458 9.30 4.83 -8.54
CA ASN A 458 9.85 3.58 -9.10
C ASN A 458 11.36 3.62 -9.42
N SER A 459 12.12 4.64 -8.99
CA SER A 459 13.47 4.90 -9.48
C SER A 459 14.50 5.15 -8.38
N LYS A 460 14.07 5.56 -7.18
CA LYS A 460 14.98 5.76 -6.04
C LYS A 460 14.42 5.15 -4.77
N VAL A 461 15.31 4.59 -3.95
CA VAL A 461 15.00 4.06 -2.63
C VAL A 461 15.92 4.71 -1.60
N PHE A 462 15.31 5.32 -0.59
CA PHE A 462 15.97 5.99 0.51
C PHE A 462 15.99 5.07 1.73
N VAL A 463 17.17 4.85 2.31
CA VAL A 463 17.36 3.94 3.43
C VAL A 463 18.24 4.59 4.49
N LEU A 464 17.74 4.68 5.71
CA LEU A 464 18.54 5.12 6.83
C LEU A 464 19.49 4.02 7.30
N ASN A 465 20.46 4.37 8.14
CA ASN A 465 21.34 3.41 8.83
C ASN A 465 21.02 3.27 10.34
N GLY A 466 19.81 3.68 10.74
CA GLY A 466 19.23 3.60 12.07
C GLY A 466 17.78 4.11 12.07
N PHE A 467 16.94 3.69 13.02
CA PHE A 467 15.51 4.04 13.03
C PHE A 467 15.16 5.40 13.66
N ASP A 468 15.80 5.76 14.77
CA ASP A 468 15.49 7.01 15.48
C ASP A 468 16.53 8.09 15.23
N ASN A 469 17.70 7.73 14.72
CA ASN A 469 18.78 8.67 14.68
C ASN A 469 19.83 8.18 13.69
N SER A 470 19.72 8.54 12.42
CA SER A 470 20.67 8.05 11.43
C SER A 470 21.86 8.99 11.32
N SER A 471 23.06 8.46 11.08
CA SER A 471 24.21 9.27 10.67
C SER A 471 24.34 9.35 9.14
N LYS A 472 23.70 8.42 8.42
CA LYS A 472 23.76 8.29 6.96
C LYS A 472 22.41 7.96 6.33
N LEU A 473 22.02 8.74 5.32
CA LEU A 473 20.92 8.40 4.43
C LEU A 473 21.49 7.84 3.12
N PHE A 474 21.22 6.57 2.85
CA PHE A 474 21.55 5.91 1.59
C PHE A 474 20.49 6.22 0.54
N VAL A 475 20.94 6.43 -0.70
CA VAL A 475 20.09 6.65 -1.87
C VAL A 475 20.48 5.62 -2.92
N PHE A 476 19.57 4.69 -3.22
CA PHE A 476 19.75 3.65 -4.22
C PHE A 476 18.96 3.99 -5.46
N ASP A 477 19.64 4.14 -6.59
CA ASP A 477 18.98 4.28 -7.89
C ASP A 477 18.68 2.89 -8.43
N ILE A 478 17.45 2.70 -8.92
CA ILE A 478 16.98 1.45 -9.50
C ILE A 478 16.53 1.68 -10.95
N ASP A 479 16.73 0.68 -11.80
CA ASP A 479 16.17 0.67 -13.14
C ASP A 479 14.71 0.16 -13.15
N ASP A 480 14.07 0.15 -14.32
CA ASP A 480 12.68 -0.31 -14.49
C ASP A 480 12.47 -1.77 -14.07
N LYS A 481 13.53 -2.59 -14.10
CA LYS A 481 13.50 -3.98 -13.66
C LYS A 481 13.70 -4.13 -12.16
N GLY A 482 14.13 -3.08 -11.46
CA GLY A 482 14.41 -3.10 -10.02
C GLY A 482 15.85 -3.46 -9.68
N ILE A 483 16.74 -3.45 -10.67
CA ILE A 483 18.17 -3.64 -10.45
C ILE A 483 18.74 -2.37 -9.85
N ILE A 484 19.48 -2.49 -8.75
CA ILE A 484 20.22 -1.37 -8.16
C ILE A 484 21.39 -1.03 -9.08
N ILE A 485 21.35 0.17 -9.68
CA ILE A 485 22.36 0.64 -10.65
C ILE A 485 23.35 1.62 -10.04
N LYS A 486 23.00 2.28 -8.93
CA LYS A 486 23.86 3.25 -8.25
C LYS A 486 23.54 3.32 -6.76
N THR A 487 24.56 3.52 -5.93
CA THR A 487 24.39 3.82 -4.50
C THR A 487 25.09 5.13 -4.18
N GLN A 488 24.37 6.04 -3.52
CA GLN A 488 24.87 7.31 -3.01
C GLN A 488 24.56 7.43 -1.52
N PHE A 489 25.16 8.42 -0.86
CA PHE A 489 24.95 8.65 0.57
C PHE A 489 24.99 10.15 0.90
N LEU A 490 24.26 10.50 1.95
CA LEU A 490 24.36 11.77 2.67
C LEU A 490 24.93 11.48 4.05
N TYR A 491 25.93 12.26 4.47
CA TYR A 491 26.52 12.18 5.80
C TYR A 491 26.09 13.38 6.62
N SER A 492 25.56 13.13 7.81
CA SER A 492 25.31 14.19 8.80
C SER A 492 26.60 14.81 9.36
N GLY A 493 27.73 14.09 9.28
CA GLY A 493 28.98 14.44 9.95
C GLY A 493 29.09 13.92 11.39
N ASN A 494 28.00 13.42 11.96
CA ASN A 494 28.01 12.82 13.30
C ASN A 494 28.58 11.40 13.29
N THR A 495 29.44 11.10 14.25
CA THR A 495 30.02 9.75 14.45
C THR A 495 29.06 8.79 15.13
N ILE A 496 28.07 9.33 15.82
CA ILE A 496 26.92 8.60 16.37
C ILE A 496 25.68 8.87 15.53
N ASN A 497 24.88 7.83 15.43
CA ASN A 497 23.53 7.83 14.90
C ASN A 497 22.70 8.90 15.63
N THR A 498 22.62 10.13 15.09
CA THR A 498 21.94 11.33 15.68
C THR A 498 21.61 12.43 14.68
N GLY A 499 21.82 12.29 13.37
CA GLY A 499 21.85 13.43 12.44
C GLY A 499 20.77 13.51 11.37
N ILE A 500 20.03 12.44 11.10
CA ILE A 500 19.07 12.37 9.99
C ILE A 500 17.81 11.59 10.39
N SER A 501 16.63 12.16 10.11
CA SER A 501 15.32 11.52 10.31
C SER A 501 14.88 10.69 9.10
N GLN A 502 13.82 9.89 9.25
CA GLN A 502 13.19 9.22 8.11
C GLN A 502 12.63 10.25 7.13
N PRO A 503 12.86 10.09 5.82
CA PRO A 503 12.35 11.03 4.84
C PRO A 503 10.85 10.87 4.59
N VAL A 504 10.20 11.98 4.26
CA VAL A 504 8.85 12.10 3.70
C VAL A 504 8.97 12.49 2.22
N ILE A 505 8.06 12.02 1.38
CA ILE A 505 7.95 12.39 -0.03
C ILE A 505 6.56 12.99 -0.27
N ASP A 506 6.52 14.20 -0.81
CA ASP A 506 5.27 14.88 -1.15
C ASP A 506 4.68 14.42 -2.50
N ALA A 507 3.51 14.95 -2.87
CA ALA A 507 2.86 14.62 -4.14
C ALA A 507 3.64 15.08 -5.39
N GLU A 508 4.53 16.07 -5.24
CA GLU A 508 5.43 16.55 -6.30
C GLU A 508 6.75 15.75 -6.36
N SER A 509 6.85 14.68 -5.56
CA SER A 509 8.05 13.86 -5.44
C SER A 509 9.27 14.58 -4.85
N ASN A 510 9.08 15.67 -4.11
CA ASN A 510 10.12 16.27 -3.31
C ASN A 510 10.37 15.41 -2.06
N VAL A 511 11.63 15.23 -1.68
CA VAL A 511 12.01 14.44 -0.48
C VAL A 511 12.44 15.40 0.61
N PHE A 512 11.76 15.37 1.76
CA PHE A 512 12.10 16.18 2.92
C PHE A 512 12.47 15.31 4.11
N PHE A 513 13.34 15.81 4.98
CA PHE A 513 13.80 15.14 6.19
C PHE A 513 14.36 16.17 7.16
N VAL A 514 14.58 15.77 8.41
CA VAL A 514 15.37 16.54 9.36
C VAL A 514 16.83 16.16 9.16
N PHE A 515 17.69 17.15 9.01
CA PHE A 515 19.13 17.00 8.86
C PHE A 515 19.82 17.95 9.83
N ASN A 516 20.60 17.40 10.77
CA ASN A 516 21.28 18.16 11.82
C ASN A 516 20.36 19.17 12.50
N ASN A 517 19.20 18.68 12.93
CA ASN A 517 18.16 19.42 13.64
C ASN A 517 17.45 20.52 12.85
N LYS A 518 17.58 20.52 11.51
CA LYS A 518 16.93 21.47 10.62
C LYS A 518 16.09 20.78 9.57
N PHE A 519 14.97 21.39 9.25
CA PHE A 519 14.16 20.96 8.11
C PHE A 519 14.97 21.12 6.82
N SER A 520 14.98 20.08 5.98
CA SER A 520 15.84 20.00 4.80
C SER A 520 15.14 19.29 3.65
N LYS A 521 15.60 19.57 2.43
CA LYS A 521 15.14 18.92 1.19
C LYS A 521 16.31 18.20 0.52
N TYR A 522 16.07 17.02 -0.05
CA TYR A 522 17.08 16.33 -0.85
C TYR A 522 17.26 17.02 -2.20
N ASN A 523 18.50 17.32 -2.55
CA ASN A 523 18.89 17.76 -3.87
C ASN A 523 19.48 16.60 -4.66
N ALA A 524 18.72 16.08 -5.62
CA ALA A 524 19.14 14.94 -6.43
C ALA A 524 20.30 15.24 -7.39
N LEU A 525 20.45 16.50 -7.84
CA LEU A 525 21.52 16.90 -8.76
C LEU A 525 22.88 16.84 -8.07
N ASP A 526 22.96 17.42 -6.88
CA ASP A 526 24.21 17.54 -6.12
C ASP A 526 24.41 16.40 -5.12
N ASN A 527 23.39 15.55 -4.92
CA ASN A 527 23.34 14.55 -3.85
C ASN A 527 23.71 15.16 -2.48
N LYS A 528 22.99 16.22 -2.10
CA LYS A 528 23.17 16.94 -0.83
C LYS A 528 21.82 17.23 -0.15
N ALA A 529 21.88 17.64 1.10
CA ALA A 529 20.73 18.22 1.80
C ALA A 529 20.74 19.74 1.59
N ASP A 530 19.67 20.28 1.00
CA ASP A 530 19.40 21.72 0.98
C ASP A 530 18.74 22.07 2.31
N VAL A 531 19.52 22.68 3.22
CA VAL A 531 19.11 22.99 4.59
C VAL A 531 18.33 24.29 4.64
N PHE A 532 17.16 24.28 5.29
CA PHE A 532 16.35 25.46 5.47
C PHE A 532 16.80 26.14 6.77
N ASP A 533 17.84 26.97 6.72
CA ASP A 533 18.50 27.52 7.92
C ASP A 533 17.54 28.28 8.86
N LYS A 534 16.52 28.93 8.29
CA LYS A 534 15.46 29.66 9.02
C LYS A 534 14.40 28.76 9.63
N SER A 535 14.44 27.45 9.42
CA SER A 535 13.51 26.50 10.03
C SER A 535 13.70 26.43 11.54
N ALA A 536 12.60 26.17 12.24
CA ALA A 536 12.62 25.84 13.65
C ALA A 536 13.51 24.63 13.92
N TYR A 537 14.07 24.57 15.12
CA TYR A 537 14.83 23.40 15.57
C TYR A 537 13.91 22.19 15.69
N LEU A 538 14.39 21.05 15.21
CA LEU A 538 13.70 19.75 15.26
C LEU A 538 14.64 18.71 15.85
N ASP A 539 14.15 17.82 16.70
CA ASP A 539 14.87 16.60 17.03
C ASP A 539 15.05 15.71 15.78
N ASN A 540 16.21 15.07 15.62
CA ASN A 540 16.48 14.23 14.44
C ASN A 540 15.69 12.92 14.41
N ALA A 541 15.02 12.55 15.51
CA ALA A 541 14.05 11.48 15.59
C ALA A 541 12.60 11.92 15.28
N SER A 542 12.40 13.19 14.90
CA SER A 542 11.08 13.72 14.52
C SER A 542 10.47 12.91 13.37
N ILE A 543 9.15 12.71 13.44
CA ILE A 543 8.39 12.08 12.34
C ILE A 543 7.82 13.19 11.47
N LEU A 544 8.01 13.07 10.16
CA LEU A 544 7.45 13.99 9.19
C LEU A 544 6.31 13.33 8.42
N ILE A 545 5.24 14.09 8.17
CA ILE A 545 4.13 13.72 7.28
C ILE A 545 3.80 14.86 6.33
N SER A 546 3.25 14.56 5.16
CA SER A 546 2.91 15.55 4.12
C SER A 546 1.46 15.42 3.67
N ASP A 547 0.89 16.54 3.24
CA ASP A 547 -0.32 16.53 2.42
C ASP A 547 0.00 16.67 0.92
N ALA A 548 -1.00 16.51 0.06
CA ALA A 548 -0.82 16.59 -1.39
C ALA A 548 -0.63 18.02 -1.91
N SER A 549 -0.63 19.02 -1.02
CA SER A 549 -0.26 20.41 -1.31
C SER A 549 1.15 20.76 -0.81
N SER A 550 1.96 19.74 -0.45
CA SER A 550 3.35 19.91 -0.01
C SER A 550 3.51 20.73 1.29
N ASN A 551 2.48 20.76 2.14
CA ASN A 551 2.69 21.17 3.53
C ASN A 551 3.26 19.98 4.31
N ILE A 552 4.28 20.25 5.11
CA ILE A 552 4.96 19.23 5.91
C ILE A 552 4.66 19.47 7.39
N TYR A 553 4.32 18.42 8.11
CA TYR A 553 4.03 18.47 9.53
C TYR A 553 5.01 17.57 10.27
N ALA A 554 5.51 18.04 11.41
CA ALA A 554 6.46 17.31 12.24
C ALA A 554 5.90 17.13 13.65
N THR A 555 6.12 15.95 14.22
CA THR A 555 6.07 15.77 15.69
C THR A 555 7.48 15.59 16.20
N ASP A 556 7.79 16.31 17.27
CA ASP A 556 9.05 16.21 18.01
C ASP A 556 8.75 15.61 19.39
N PRO A 557 8.79 14.27 19.54
CA PRO A 557 8.40 13.61 20.78
C PRO A 557 9.51 13.56 21.83
N TYR A 558 10.78 13.83 21.47
CA TYR A 558 11.96 13.63 22.33
C TYR A 558 12.61 14.92 22.83
N SER A 559 12.31 16.07 22.21
CA SER A 559 12.74 17.37 22.74
C SER A 559 12.21 17.64 24.15
N ALA A 560 12.95 18.47 24.91
CA ALA A 560 12.57 18.88 26.26
C ALA A 560 11.21 19.60 26.30
N THR A 561 10.92 20.41 25.27
CA THR A 561 9.59 20.96 25.02
C THR A 561 9.06 20.28 23.77
N LYS A 562 8.22 19.26 23.95
CA LYS A 562 7.58 18.54 22.83
C LYS A 562 6.74 19.51 22.02
N LYS A 563 6.75 19.33 20.69
CA LYS A 563 6.01 20.21 19.77
C LYS A 563 5.41 19.43 18.60
N ILE A 564 4.33 19.98 18.06
CA ILE A 564 3.90 19.72 16.69
C ILE A 564 4.12 21.01 15.89
N MET A 565 4.77 20.88 14.74
CA MET A 565 5.15 22.00 13.88
C MET A 565 4.66 21.78 12.45
N GLY A 566 4.40 22.87 11.75
CA GLY A 566 4.11 22.88 10.31
C GLY A 566 5.18 23.65 9.54
N PHE A 567 5.49 23.17 8.33
CA PHE A 567 6.49 23.73 7.44
C PHE A 567 5.95 23.86 6.02
N LYS A 568 6.47 24.87 5.32
CA LYS A 568 6.28 25.13 3.90
C LYS A 568 7.57 24.81 3.14
N ASN A 569 7.43 24.44 1.87
CA ASN A 569 8.55 24.36 0.94
C ASN A 569 8.99 25.77 0.47
N ASP A 570 9.42 26.60 1.42
CA ASP A 570 9.95 27.94 1.21
C ASP A 570 11.20 28.12 2.07
N MET A 571 12.38 28.14 1.45
CA MET A 571 13.66 28.29 2.15
C MET A 571 13.79 29.61 2.92
N ASN A 572 13.08 30.67 2.50
CA ASN A 572 13.17 31.98 3.13
C ASN A 572 12.20 32.15 4.30
N ASN A 573 11.09 31.42 4.30
CA ASN A 573 10.10 31.44 5.36
C ASN A 573 9.47 30.04 5.55
N PRO A 574 10.25 29.06 6.05
CA PRO A 574 9.81 27.67 6.13
C PRO A 574 8.74 27.42 7.17
N ASN A 575 8.71 28.18 8.26
CA ASN A 575 7.83 27.86 9.39
C ASN A 575 6.39 28.29 9.09
N SER A 576 5.43 27.42 9.41
CA SER A 576 4.00 27.65 9.24
C SER A 576 3.33 27.89 10.60
N PHE A 577 3.47 26.95 11.54
CA PHE A 577 2.98 27.06 12.91
C PHE A 577 3.83 26.18 13.84
N SER A 578 3.71 26.43 15.16
CA SER A 578 4.27 25.56 16.22
C SER A 578 3.30 25.52 17.39
N VAL A 579 3.07 24.34 17.94
CA VAL A 579 2.24 24.12 19.13
C VAL A 579 3.00 23.25 20.12
N ASP A 580 3.18 23.77 21.32
CA ASP A 580 3.90 23.10 22.40
C ASP A 580 2.94 22.24 23.23
N PHE A 581 3.43 21.10 23.72
CA PHE A 581 2.67 20.30 24.69
C PHE A 581 2.89 20.85 26.10
N ASP A 582 1.81 20.96 26.87
CA ASP A 582 1.89 21.15 28.31
C ASP A 582 2.62 19.95 28.94
N ALA A 583 3.52 20.22 29.89
CA ALA A 583 4.22 19.20 30.67
C ALA A 583 3.26 18.19 31.32
N ALA A 584 2.02 18.61 31.65
CA ALA A 584 0.99 17.76 32.24
C ALA A 584 0.38 16.70 31.29
N ILE A 585 0.57 16.83 29.97
CA ILE A 585 -0.02 15.92 28.96
C ILE A 585 0.77 14.60 28.83
N GLY A 586 2.01 14.59 29.32
CA GLY A 586 2.92 13.44 29.30
C GLY A 586 3.60 13.22 27.94
N ASN A 587 4.31 12.10 27.81
CA ASN A 587 5.04 11.77 26.59
C ASN A 587 4.10 11.35 25.45
N THR A 588 4.12 12.10 24.34
CA THR A 588 3.59 11.63 23.06
C THR A 588 4.33 10.39 22.62
N LYS A 589 3.59 9.47 22.01
CA LYS A 589 4.18 8.31 21.33
C LYS A 589 4.83 8.80 20.04
N LYS A 590 5.74 7.98 19.48
CA LYS A 590 6.26 8.20 18.13
C LYS A 590 5.14 7.86 17.14
N ASN A 591 4.13 8.74 17.00
CA ASN A 591 3.09 8.67 15.97
C ASN A 591 2.53 10.06 15.66
N LEU A 592 2.22 10.29 14.39
CA LEU A 592 1.49 11.46 13.92
C LEU A 592 0.68 11.03 12.70
N THR A 593 -0.60 11.37 12.69
CA THR A 593 -1.51 11.01 11.60
C THR A 593 -2.31 12.25 11.19
N LEU A 594 -2.40 12.51 9.88
CA LEU A 594 -3.14 13.65 9.33
C LEU A 594 -4.48 13.17 8.78
N ALA A 595 -5.57 13.72 9.30
CA ALA A 595 -6.92 13.45 8.82
C ALA A 595 -7.25 14.30 7.57
N PRO A 596 -8.20 13.86 6.72
CA PRO A 596 -8.68 14.60 5.54
C PRO A 596 -9.01 16.07 5.74
N ASP A 597 -9.52 16.46 6.91
CA ASP A 597 -9.84 17.87 7.22
C ASP A 597 -8.64 18.73 7.62
N GLY A 598 -7.44 18.15 7.62
CA GLY A 598 -6.20 18.81 8.04
C GLY A 598 -5.96 18.78 9.55
N THR A 599 -6.69 17.98 10.33
CA THR A 599 -6.43 17.77 11.75
C THR A 599 -5.31 16.75 11.95
N LEU A 600 -4.35 17.09 12.81
CA LEU A 600 -3.27 16.19 13.20
C LEU A 600 -3.64 15.47 14.50
N TYR A 601 -3.48 14.16 14.52
CA TYR A 601 -3.72 13.33 15.69
C TYR A 601 -2.44 12.61 16.16
N THR A 602 -2.24 12.59 17.47
CA THR A 602 -1.20 11.80 18.16
C THR A 602 -1.76 11.30 19.48
N VAL A 603 -1.09 10.33 20.12
CA VAL A 603 -1.53 9.80 21.42
C VAL A 603 -0.44 9.93 22.46
N THR A 604 -0.83 10.12 23.72
CA THR A 604 0.00 9.84 24.88
C THR A 604 -0.45 8.54 25.53
N ALA A 605 0.14 8.14 26.66
CA ALA A 605 -0.30 6.94 27.38
C ALA A 605 -1.78 6.99 27.79
N THR A 606 -2.35 8.19 27.99
CA THR A 606 -3.68 8.38 28.57
C THR A 606 -4.58 9.32 27.78
N ASN A 607 -4.07 10.00 26.75
CA ASN A 607 -4.84 11.00 26.02
C ASN A 607 -4.70 10.83 24.50
N LEU A 608 -5.78 11.06 23.78
CA LEU A 608 -5.74 11.38 22.37
C LEU A 608 -5.57 12.89 22.24
N ILE A 609 -4.63 13.34 21.42
CA ILE A 609 -4.34 14.75 21.19
C ILE A 609 -4.70 15.08 19.75
N ALA A 610 -5.47 16.14 19.57
CA ALA A 610 -5.83 16.69 18.26
C ALA A 610 -5.25 18.11 18.13
N VAL A 611 -4.50 18.35 17.06
CA VAL A 611 -4.02 19.69 16.69
C VAL A 611 -4.80 20.15 15.47
N THR A 612 -5.56 21.24 15.66
CA THR A 612 -6.46 21.81 14.65
C THR A 612 -6.00 23.21 14.28
N ALA A 613 -6.22 23.65 13.04
CA ALA A 613 -5.90 25.04 12.67
C ALA A 613 -6.86 25.99 13.38
N SER A 614 -6.29 26.99 14.05
CA SER A 614 -7.05 28.12 14.59
C SER A 614 -7.03 29.33 13.65
N LYS A 615 -6.05 29.39 12.74
CA LYS A 615 -5.93 30.37 11.67
C LYS A 615 -5.21 29.77 10.45
N VAL A 616 -5.70 30.07 9.25
CA VAL A 616 -5.04 29.73 7.98
C VAL A 616 -4.65 31.02 7.24
N ALA A 617 -3.85 30.92 6.19
CA ALA A 617 -3.36 32.09 5.46
C ALA A 617 -4.47 32.79 4.65
N GLU A 618 -5.42 32.01 4.13
CA GLU A 618 -6.57 32.53 3.39
C GLU A 618 -7.65 33.02 4.35
N ASN A 619 -8.00 34.30 4.28
CA ASN A 619 -9.07 34.87 5.09
C ASN A 619 -10.45 34.48 4.55
N ASP A 620 -10.65 34.60 3.25
CA ASP A 620 -11.93 34.36 2.59
C ASP A 620 -11.71 33.52 1.34
N VAL A 621 -12.59 32.56 1.08
CA VAL A 621 -12.53 31.70 -0.11
C VAL A 621 -13.85 31.79 -0.87
N ILE A 622 -13.77 32.15 -2.15
CA ILE A 622 -14.89 32.09 -3.08
C ILE A 622 -14.69 30.88 -3.98
N ILE A 623 -15.57 29.90 -3.85
CA ILE A 623 -15.60 28.73 -4.73
C ILE A 623 -16.52 29.08 -5.90
N GLY A 624 -15.90 29.45 -7.02
CA GLY A 624 -16.58 29.83 -8.26
C GLY A 624 -17.36 28.68 -8.90
N GLN A 625 -18.07 28.94 -9.99
CA GLN A 625 -18.95 27.97 -10.69
C GLN A 625 -18.23 26.72 -11.23
N THR A 626 -16.89 26.68 -11.20
CA THR A 626 -16.10 25.48 -11.51
C THR A 626 -16.29 24.45 -10.40
N ASN A 627 -16.65 23.22 -10.77
CA ASN A 627 -16.96 22.13 -9.84
C ASN A 627 -15.93 22.00 -8.71
N LEU A 628 -16.42 21.78 -7.48
CA LEU A 628 -15.60 21.42 -6.32
C LEU A 628 -14.65 20.26 -6.69
N SER A 629 -13.38 20.41 -6.33
CA SER A 629 -12.40 19.34 -6.49
C SER A 629 -12.55 18.32 -5.38
N THR A 630 -12.31 17.06 -5.72
CA THR A 630 -12.38 15.95 -4.79
C THR A 630 -11.04 15.69 -4.13
N ASN A 631 -11.04 15.05 -2.97
CA ASN A 631 -9.91 14.94 -2.05
C ASN A 631 -9.26 16.30 -1.78
N THR A 632 -10.09 17.33 -1.67
CA THR A 632 -9.66 18.71 -1.43
C THR A 632 -10.36 19.25 -0.19
N VAL A 633 -9.59 19.84 0.71
CA VAL A 633 -10.07 20.65 1.82
C VAL A 633 -9.92 22.14 1.47
N TYR A 634 -11.04 22.84 1.42
CA TYR A 634 -11.08 24.29 1.28
C TYR A 634 -11.16 24.91 2.67
N ARG A 635 -10.19 25.76 3.01
CA ARG A 635 -10.08 26.38 4.34
C ARG A 635 -10.04 27.90 4.24
N ALA A 636 -10.69 28.54 5.19
CA ALA A 636 -10.68 29.99 5.36
C ALA A 636 -10.74 30.38 6.83
N SER A 637 -10.14 31.51 7.18
CA SER A 637 -10.22 32.06 8.55
C SER A 637 -11.52 32.82 8.85
N ASN A 638 -12.16 33.41 7.84
CA ASN A 638 -13.38 34.21 8.03
C ASN A 638 -14.58 33.56 7.35
N SER A 639 -14.51 33.33 6.03
CA SER A 639 -15.67 32.82 5.30
C SER A 639 -15.32 31.97 4.08
N ILE A 640 -16.20 31.00 3.79
CA ILE A 640 -16.26 30.30 2.51
C ILE A 640 -17.60 30.62 1.86
N SER A 641 -17.59 31.14 0.64
CA SER A 641 -18.79 31.36 -0.18
C SER A 641 -18.75 30.43 -1.40
N VAL A 642 -19.76 29.59 -1.53
CA VAL A 642 -19.91 28.66 -2.65
C VAL A 642 -20.97 29.20 -3.61
N GLU A 643 -20.59 29.40 -4.87
CA GLU A 643 -21.55 29.78 -5.93
C GLU A 643 -22.57 28.66 -6.18
N GLY A 644 -23.60 28.92 -7.01
CA GLY A 644 -24.56 27.89 -7.42
C GLY A 644 -23.90 26.81 -8.28
N ILE A 645 -23.50 25.70 -7.66
CA ILE A 645 -22.78 24.57 -8.27
C ILE A 645 -23.59 23.29 -8.11
N ASN A 646 -23.64 22.46 -9.14
CA ASN A 646 -24.10 21.07 -9.02
C ASN A 646 -22.90 20.14 -8.74
N VAL A 647 -22.78 19.69 -7.50
CA VAL A 647 -21.68 18.82 -7.06
C VAL A 647 -21.85 17.42 -7.65
N LEU A 648 -20.89 16.98 -8.45
CA LEU A 648 -20.94 15.70 -9.17
C LEU A 648 -20.78 14.50 -8.23
N PRO A 649 -21.36 13.32 -8.55
CA PRO A 649 -21.27 12.12 -7.71
C PRO A 649 -19.87 11.66 -7.34
N SER A 650 -18.86 12.03 -8.12
CA SER A 650 -17.45 11.71 -7.86
C SER A 650 -16.78 12.62 -6.83
N VAL A 651 -17.45 13.68 -6.39
CA VAL A 651 -16.85 14.69 -5.53
C VAL A 651 -16.93 14.30 -4.07
N ASN A 652 -15.78 14.21 -3.40
CA ASN A 652 -15.66 14.20 -1.94
C ASN A 652 -14.77 15.36 -1.48
N THR A 653 -15.33 16.32 -0.74
CA THR A 653 -14.60 17.53 -0.34
C THR A 653 -14.99 17.98 1.07
N VAL A 654 -14.06 18.70 1.71
CA VAL A 654 -14.27 19.32 3.02
C VAL A 654 -14.22 20.83 2.88
N LEU A 655 -15.24 21.52 3.36
CA LEU A 655 -15.27 22.96 3.54
C LEU A 655 -15.07 23.24 5.02
N ASN A 656 -14.00 23.94 5.39
CA ASN A 656 -13.62 24.19 6.78
C ASN A 656 -13.34 25.67 7.03
N SER A 657 -14.28 26.39 7.64
CA SER A 657 -14.16 27.82 7.93
C SER A 657 -14.21 28.06 9.43
N VAL A 658 -13.31 28.87 9.99
CA VAL A 658 -13.42 29.25 11.41
C VAL A 658 -14.67 30.10 11.65
N GLY A 659 -15.05 30.96 10.69
CA GLY A 659 -16.25 31.78 10.75
C GLY A 659 -17.45 31.09 10.10
N SER A 660 -17.77 31.47 8.86
CA SER A 660 -19.01 31.04 8.19
C SER A 660 -18.78 30.29 6.88
N ILE A 661 -19.75 29.46 6.50
CA ILE A 661 -19.87 28.84 5.17
C ILE A 661 -21.24 29.22 4.61
N SER A 662 -21.27 29.75 3.40
CA SER A 662 -22.50 30.18 2.73
C SER A 662 -22.62 29.57 1.34
N PHE A 663 -23.86 29.24 0.95
CA PHE A 663 -24.20 28.67 -0.35
C PHE A 663 -25.15 29.59 -1.07
N LYS A 664 -24.80 29.98 -2.30
CA LYS A 664 -25.68 30.78 -3.16
C LYS A 664 -26.78 29.90 -3.78
N PRO A 665 -27.91 30.50 -4.22
CA PRO A 665 -28.96 29.78 -4.92
C PRO A 665 -28.40 28.98 -6.11
N GLY A 666 -28.87 27.74 -6.27
CA GLY A 666 -28.40 26.82 -7.30
C GLY A 666 -27.36 25.80 -6.84
N PHE A 667 -26.95 25.81 -5.56
CA PHE A 667 -26.11 24.75 -5.00
C PHE A 667 -26.92 23.45 -4.83
N THR A 668 -26.46 22.36 -5.45
CA THR A 668 -27.06 21.03 -5.34
C THR A 668 -25.98 19.96 -5.16
N VAL A 669 -26.30 18.92 -4.39
CA VAL A 669 -25.40 17.77 -4.17
C VAL A 669 -26.00 16.54 -4.84
N ALA A 670 -25.37 16.03 -5.90
CA ALA A 670 -25.83 14.83 -6.57
C ALA A 670 -25.64 13.60 -5.68
N LYS A 671 -26.53 12.60 -5.82
CA LYS A 671 -26.40 11.31 -5.12
C LYS A 671 -25.03 10.70 -5.42
N GLY A 672 -24.29 10.33 -4.37
CA GLY A 672 -22.94 9.78 -4.46
C GLY A 672 -21.86 10.80 -4.08
N ALA A 673 -22.14 12.10 -4.21
CA ALA A 673 -21.22 13.15 -3.79
C ALA A 673 -21.23 13.32 -2.26
N GLN A 674 -20.10 13.74 -1.71
CA GLN A 674 -19.91 14.05 -0.29
C GLN A 674 -19.32 15.45 -0.13
N VAL A 675 -20.02 16.32 0.60
CA VAL A 675 -19.55 17.65 0.98
C VAL A 675 -19.63 17.77 2.49
N THR A 676 -18.49 17.75 3.15
CA THR A 676 -18.42 17.90 4.62
C THR A 676 -18.20 19.36 4.97
N CYS A 677 -19.11 19.96 5.72
CA CYS A 677 -19.00 21.35 6.16
C CYS A 677 -18.60 21.40 7.65
N LYS A 678 -17.55 22.15 7.97
CA LYS A 678 -17.08 22.39 9.34
C LYS A 678 -16.98 23.88 9.60
N THR A 679 -17.61 24.33 10.68
CA THR A 679 -17.53 25.71 11.15
C THR A 679 -17.11 25.75 12.62
N GLY A 680 -16.32 26.75 12.99
CA GLY A 680 -15.85 26.94 14.37
C GLY A 680 -14.63 26.09 14.74
N TYR A 681 -14.43 25.90 16.06
CA TYR A 681 -13.26 25.25 16.67
C TYR A 681 -13.53 23.83 17.19
#